data_AF-A0A9X0QBK7-F1
#
_entry.id   AF-A0A9X0QBK7-F1
#
_cell.length_a   1.000
_cell.length_b   1.000
_cell.length_c   1.000
_cell.angle_alpha   90.00
_cell.angle_beta   90.00
_cell.angle_gamma   90.00
#
_symmetry.space_group_name_H-M   'P 1'
#
loop_
_entity.id
_entity.type
_entity.pdbx_description
1 polymer ?
#
loop_
_entity_poly.entity_id
_entity_poly.type
_entity_poly.pdbx_seq_one_letter_code
_entity_poly.pdbx_strand_id
1 'polypeptide(L)'
;MEILRDRRVASWMERFILLLAIAYLGMHTWPRAWSKLNTDFPNYYLTARLVHEDYDTARIYEWRWLQREKDHRSIDDPIIGLIPTTPFSTLIMWPISEMPALAAKHVWMLVNLALLVPLCWLLRSLTGLSYQRIALVCALSFPLHRNMLFGQYYLFLLVLIVAACWAYLKEFYLLSGALIAIAAACKIFPVLFLALFLQRRNWRALGSALVTGTMIAAISIAVFGWNVHRTYLHEILPWTLHGEGGSPYVTSAASISTLLHYLFLNEPEWNPHPWHNSPLVYSVLQPALQMLMLAPAILLIRRKDLMPRRIILEWVGLLAASLAISTMPASYHFVLMVFPVCVLSALLIERRSVGWLIALLIGYLGIGFPMPSPNHAMGPAILLRVPRLPLMLAVLLGIYALLWSGRDDKGGWDWTHYAWAGLMTVATLSSIQSTFHLQRGVRQEYAYRIALKTPSLFDVDPVVYGAGTRYIGSAFEGYRLVTEGDSTRIDSSAGDDLSFAASTQQLLVEKARNQDSAIVDPRNPTKTILQGGRNPMFSVDGKDLAFVRNDHGRGRLMVQPSLQSDGSNQVALTPPSINVYEAAFASRRAYAISGVEDGEPPQIYLTDQSHSNTRLELGESRYPALSPDGRWMAYSQLDNGMWNLWIRDQQTGATRRVADIPCNQIESSWDSDSKSVVYATDCGRSLWLTGISRRRVIP
;
A
#
# COMPACT_ATOMS: atom_id res chain seq x y z
N MET A 1 13.08 -33.96 45.22
CA MET A 1 13.40 -32.54 45.47
C MET A 1 14.00 -31.84 44.24
N GLU A 2 14.81 -32.51 43.40
CA GLU A 2 15.43 -31.91 42.21
C GLU A 2 14.43 -31.43 41.14
N ILE A 3 13.39 -32.21 40.79
CA ILE A 3 12.37 -31.80 39.80
C ILE A 3 11.60 -30.53 40.24
N LEU A 4 11.39 -30.34 41.55
CA LEU A 4 10.75 -29.14 42.10
C LEU A 4 11.70 -27.93 42.09
N ARG A 5 13.01 -28.17 42.28
CA ARG A 5 14.07 -27.16 42.17
C ARG A 5 14.22 -26.71 40.71
N ASP A 6 14.21 -27.62 39.75
CA ASP A 6 14.27 -27.29 38.31
C ASP A 6 13.05 -26.51 37.83
N ARG A 7 11.84 -26.85 38.30
CA ARG A 7 10.63 -26.07 37.99
C ARG A 7 10.67 -24.65 38.57
N ARG A 8 11.20 -24.49 39.78
CA ARG A 8 11.38 -23.15 40.39
C ARG A 8 12.43 -22.35 39.64
N VAL A 9 13.57 -22.93 39.29
CA VAL A 9 14.63 -22.28 38.52
C VAL A 9 14.11 -21.84 37.14
N ALA A 10 13.41 -22.73 36.42
CA ALA A 10 12.80 -22.40 35.14
C ALA A 10 11.78 -21.26 35.26
N SER A 11 10.93 -21.27 36.29
CA SER A 11 10.00 -20.18 36.54
C SER A 11 10.69 -18.85 36.87
N TRP A 12 11.82 -18.87 37.58
CA TRP A 12 12.62 -17.67 37.86
C TRP A 12 13.28 -17.14 36.59
N MET A 13 13.82 -18.02 35.74
CA MET A 13 14.38 -17.64 34.44
C MET A 13 13.31 -17.02 33.52
N GLU A 14 12.13 -17.63 33.42
CA GLU A 14 11.00 -17.07 32.64
C GLU A 14 10.65 -15.64 33.13
N ARG A 15 10.59 -15.42 34.45
CA ARG A 15 10.32 -14.09 35.03
C ARG A 15 11.45 -13.10 34.76
N PHE A 16 12.69 -13.53 34.88
CA PHE A 16 13.85 -12.69 34.62
C PHE A 16 13.88 -12.24 33.14
N ILE A 17 13.67 -13.15 32.20
CA ILE A 17 13.58 -12.84 30.77
C ILE A 17 12.40 -11.90 30.49
N LEU A 18 11.23 -12.15 31.11
CA LEU A 18 10.07 -11.28 30.98
C LEU A 18 10.37 -9.86 31.50
N LEU A 19 11.02 -9.72 32.65
CA LEU A 19 11.45 -8.43 33.19
C LEU A 19 12.41 -7.70 32.26
N LEU A 20 13.39 -8.40 31.68
CA LEU A 20 14.31 -7.82 30.70
C LEU A 20 13.59 -7.36 29.43
N ALA A 21 12.64 -8.15 28.92
CA ALA A 21 11.86 -7.80 27.74
C ALA A 21 10.97 -6.58 27.99
N ILE A 22 10.33 -6.50 29.17
CA ILE A 22 9.54 -5.34 29.60
C ILE A 22 10.45 -4.11 29.79
N ALA A 23 11.62 -4.27 30.38
CA ALA A 23 12.60 -3.18 30.52
C ALA A 23 13.04 -2.66 29.15
N TYR A 24 13.31 -3.55 28.19
CA TYR A 24 13.61 -3.16 26.81
C TYR A 24 12.44 -2.41 26.17
N LEU A 25 11.20 -2.88 26.34
CA LEU A 25 10.02 -2.15 25.86
C LEU A 25 9.96 -0.73 26.44
N GLY A 26 10.11 -0.59 27.76
CA GLY A 26 10.00 0.69 28.46
C GLY A 26 11.16 1.66 28.22
N MET A 27 12.40 1.16 28.07
CA MET A 27 13.59 1.98 27.92
C MET A 27 13.96 2.25 26.45
N HIS A 28 13.65 1.33 25.54
CA HIS A 28 14.06 1.43 24.14
C HIS A 28 12.89 1.77 23.20
N THR A 29 11.82 0.98 23.23
CA THR A 29 10.72 1.08 22.27
C THR A 29 9.79 2.24 22.60
N TRP A 30 9.34 2.33 23.86
CA TRP A 30 8.34 3.30 24.29
C TRP A 30 8.77 4.76 24.09
N PRO A 31 9.98 5.19 24.48
CA PRO A 31 10.39 6.60 24.30
C PRO A 31 10.47 7.01 22.83
N ARG A 32 10.90 6.09 21.94
CA ARG A 32 10.94 6.31 20.49
C ARG A 32 9.55 6.33 19.86
N ALA A 33 8.67 5.46 20.32
CA ALA A 33 7.29 5.42 19.85
C ALA A 33 6.52 6.68 20.28
N TRP A 34 6.78 7.18 21.49
CA TRP A 34 6.07 8.31 22.08
C TRP A 34 6.49 9.67 21.51
N SER A 35 7.72 9.83 21.03
CA SER A 35 8.27 11.14 20.66
C SER A 35 8.06 11.54 19.19
N LYS A 36 7.78 10.58 18.30
CA LYS A 36 7.71 10.83 16.85
C LYS A 36 6.56 10.12 16.16
N LEU A 37 6.04 10.75 15.11
CA LEU A 37 5.19 10.09 14.12
C LEU A 37 6.13 9.34 13.18
N ASN A 38 6.17 8.01 13.29
CA ASN A 38 7.07 7.18 12.50
C ASN A 38 6.22 6.38 11.52
N THR A 39 6.47 6.59 10.23
CA THR A 39 6.04 5.79 9.08
C THR A 39 4.52 5.76 8.83
N ASP A 40 3.76 4.91 9.52
CA ASP A 40 2.48 4.44 8.99
C ASP A 40 1.28 5.04 9.73
N PHE A 41 1.45 5.45 10.99
CA PHE A 41 0.38 6.09 11.76
C PHE A 41 -0.21 7.32 11.07
N PRO A 42 0.61 8.22 10.50
CA PRO A 42 0.10 9.34 9.72
C PRO A 42 -0.85 8.95 8.59
N ASN A 43 -0.66 7.82 7.92
CA ASN A 43 -1.41 7.47 6.70
C ASN A 43 -2.93 7.35 6.96
N TYR A 44 -3.31 6.56 7.96
CA TYR A 44 -4.73 6.38 8.30
C TYR A 44 -5.28 7.47 9.22
N TYR A 45 -4.45 8.10 10.06
CA TYR A 45 -4.87 9.26 10.86
C TYR A 45 -5.22 10.45 9.96
N LEU A 46 -4.35 10.79 9.01
CA LEU A 46 -4.56 11.92 8.10
C LEU A 46 -5.82 11.73 7.27
N THR A 47 -6.05 10.52 6.77
CA THR A 47 -7.26 10.21 6.00
C THR A 47 -8.53 10.38 6.84
N ALA A 48 -8.54 9.91 8.09
CA ALA A 48 -9.68 10.11 8.99
C ALA A 48 -9.90 11.60 9.31
N ARG A 49 -8.81 12.34 9.52
CA ARG A 49 -8.86 13.78 9.78
C ARG A 49 -9.37 14.58 8.60
N LEU A 50 -8.95 14.25 7.37
CA LEU A 50 -9.40 14.90 6.15
C LEU A 50 -10.91 14.79 6.00
N VAL A 51 -11.48 13.60 6.20
CA VAL A 51 -12.94 13.43 6.11
C VAL A 51 -13.68 14.16 7.23
N HIS A 52 -13.11 14.20 8.43
CA HIS A 52 -13.68 14.98 9.54
C HIS A 52 -13.67 16.49 9.27
N GLU A 53 -12.68 16.97 8.51
CA GLU A 53 -12.56 18.35 8.04
C GLU A 53 -13.32 18.59 6.71
N ASP A 54 -14.24 17.69 6.32
CA ASP A 54 -15.05 17.76 5.10
C ASP A 54 -14.24 17.87 3.78
N TYR A 55 -13.01 17.33 3.76
CA TYR A 55 -12.22 17.28 2.53
C TYR A 55 -12.74 16.22 1.55
N ASP A 56 -12.71 16.54 0.26
CA ASP A 56 -12.89 15.57 -0.81
C ASP A 56 -11.69 14.58 -0.81
N THR A 57 -11.97 13.33 -0.47
CA THR A 57 -10.97 12.27 -0.31
C THR A 57 -10.85 11.36 -1.54
N ALA A 58 -11.45 11.71 -2.68
CA ALA A 58 -11.40 10.88 -3.89
C ALA A 58 -9.97 10.52 -4.36
N ARG A 59 -8.96 11.32 -3.99
CA ARG A 59 -7.55 11.17 -4.39
C ARG A 59 -6.61 10.63 -3.29
N ILE A 60 -7.14 10.10 -2.18
CA ILE A 60 -6.32 9.65 -1.03
C ILE A 60 -5.27 8.57 -1.35
N TYR A 61 -5.43 7.85 -2.46
CA TYR A 61 -4.47 6.84 -2.91
C TYR A 61 -3.33 7.40 -3.78
N GLU A 62 -3.38 8.67 -4.15
CA GLU A 62 -2.32 9.33 -4.90
C GLU A 62 -1.27 9.88 -3.92
N TRP A 63 -0.03 9.39 -4.01
CA TRP A 63 1.06 9.75 -3.09
C TRP A 63 1.28 11.26 -3.01
N ARG A 64 1.34 11.95 -4.15
CA ARG A 64 1.62 13.40 -4.20
C ARG A 64 0.47 14.24 -3.67
N TRP A 65 -0.77 13.79 -3.86
CA TRP A 65 -1.94 14.46 -3.29
C TRP A 65 -1.93 14.33 -1.76
N LEU A 66 -1.75 13.11 -1.26
CA LEU A 66 -1.74 12.85 0.18
C LEU A 66 -0.55 13.53 0.87
N GLN A 67 0.63 13.52 0.25
CA GLN A 67 1.82 14.23 0.73
C GLN A 67 1.56 15.72 0.92
N ARG A 68 0.91 16.38 -0.05
CA ARG A 68 0.52 17.79 0.05
C ARG A 68 -0.31 18.07 1.31
N GLU A 69 -1.34 17.24 1.53
CA GLU A 69 -2.24 17.39 2.67
C GLU A 69 -1.55 17.13 4.02
N LYS A 70 -0.52 16.28 4.05
CA LYS A 70 0.35 16.06 5.21
C LYS A 70 1.20 17.28 5.52
N ASP A 71 1.83 17.85 4.51
CA ASP A 71 2.70 19.02 4.67
C ASP A 71 1.91 20.23 5.16
N HIS A 72 0.68 20.42 4.65
CA HIS A 72 -0.24 21.47 5.11
C HIS A 72 -0.59 21.34 6.59
N ARG A 73 -0.49 20.15 7.17
CA ARG A 73 -0.76 19.87 8.60
C ARG A 73 0.51 19.70 9.43
N SER A 74 1.68 20.01 8.86
CA SER A 74 2.99 19.92 9.53
C SER A 74 3.25 18.56 10.19
N ILE A 75 2.79 17.47 9.55
CA ILE A 75 3.08 16.12 10.02
C ILE A 75 4.50 15.76 9.58
N ASP A 76 5.39 15.60 10.57
CA ASP A 76 6.82 15.33 10.44
C ASP A 76 7.11 13.86 10.07
N ASP A 77 6.63 13.44 8.90
CA ASP A 77 6.97 12.17 8.26
C ASP A 77 7.44 12.47 6.82
N PRO A 78 8.61 11.97 6.36
CA PRO A 78 9.16 12.36 5.07
C PRO A 78 8.29 11.95 3.87
N ILE A 79 7.70 10.76 3.92
CA ILE A 79 6.88 10.23 2.82
C ILE A 79 5.71 9.45 3.40
N ILE A 80 4.50 9.68 2.86
CA ILE A 80 3.30 8.92 3.23
C ILE A 80 2.58 8.31 2.03
N GLY A 81 1.83 7.23 2.28
CA GLY A 81 1.04 6.55 1.25
C GLY A 81 0.02 5.55 1.82
N LEU A 82 -1.12 5.42 1.15
CA LEU A 82 -2.28 4.63 1.63
C LEU A 82 -2.47 3.28 0.88
N ILE A 83 -1.64 2.95 -0.11
CA ILE A 83 -1.87 1.81 -1.03
C ILE A 83 -2.18 0.47 -0.33
N PRO A 84 -1.55 0.05 0.79
CA PRO A 84 -1.89 -1.25 1.36
C PRO A 84 -3.12 -1.22 2.30
N THR A 85 -3.78 -0.08 2.48
CA THR A 85 -4.86 0.11 3.47
C THR A 85 -6.22 0.27 2.82
N THR A 86 -7.24 -0.33 3.43
CA THR A 86 -8.63 -0.21 2.98
C THR A 86 -9.20 1.15 3.37
N PRO A 87 -10.21 1.69 2.65
CA PRO A 87 -10.87 2.94 3.06
C PRO A 87 -11.42 2.82 4.50
N PHE A 88 -12.00 1.67 4.83
CA PHE A 88 -12.55 1.39 6.16
C PHE A 88 -11.51 1.44 7.29
N SER A 89 -10.26 1.01 7.06
CA SER A 89 -9.24 0.95 8.12
C SER A 89 -8.98 2.29 8.80
N THR A 90 -9.30 3.39 8.11
CA THR A 90 -9.13 4.75 8.60
C THR A 90 -10.22 5.16 9.61
N LEU A 91 -11.42 4.56 9.55
CA LEU A 91 -12.52 4.85 10.48
C LEU A 91 -12.19 4.51 11.94
N ILE A 92 -11.25 3.59 12.15
CA ILE A 92 -10.79 3.25 13.50
C ILE A 92 -10.16 4.46 14.19
N MET A 93 -9.57 5.39 13.43
CA MET A 93 -8.99 6.61 13.95
C MET A 93 -9.97 7.77 14.08
N TRP A 94 -11.20 7.63 13.56
CA TRP A 94 -12.19 8.70 13.58
C TRP A 94 -12.40 9.32 14.98
N PRO A 95 -12.53 8.56 16.08
CA PRO A 95 -12.78 9.14 17.39
C PRO A 95 -11.62 9.98 17.97
N ILE A 96 -10.43 9.91 17.36
CA ILE A 96 -9.21 10.58 17.83
C ILE A 96 -8.59 11.49 16.76
N SER A 97 -9.24 11.70 15.61
CA SER A 97 -8.68 12.45 14.49
C SER A 97 -8.63 13.97 14.73
N GLU A 98 -9.50 14.49 15.60
CA GLU A 98 -9.52 15.91 16.02
C GLU A 98 -8.29 16.29 16.86
N MET A 99 -7.69 15.33 17.56
CA MET A 99 -6.49 15.57 18.36
C MET A 99 -5.28 15.83 17.46
N PRO A 100 -4.27 16.60 17.91
CA PRO A 100 -2.99 16.67 17.22
C PRO A 100 -2.42 15.27 16.96
N ALA A 101 -1.83 15.04 15.79
CA ALA A 101 -1.44 13.71 15.32
C ALA A 101 -0.61 12.91 16.34
N LEU A 102 0.34 13.55 17.03
CA LEU A 102 1.16 12.89 18.06
C LEU A 102 0.34 12.50 19.30
N ALA A 103 -0.60 13.34 19.73
CA ALA A 103 -1.50 13.04 20.85
C ALA A 103 -2.48 11.91 20.49
N ALA A 104 -3.01 11.91 19.27
CA ALA A 104 -3.82 10.80 18.76
C ALA A 104 -3.02 9.48 18.80
N LYS A 105 -1.74 9.50 18.38
CA LYS A 105 -0.85 8.33 18.48
C LYS A 105 -0.67 7.86 19.92
N HIS A 106 -0.53 8.77 20.89
CA HIS A 106 -0.43 8.41 22.31
C HIS A 106 -1.66 7.65 22.80
N VAL A 107 -2.86 8.18 22.53
CA VAL A 107 -4.12 7.51 22.87
C VAL A 107 -4.20 6.15 22.20
N TRP A 108 -3.87 6.07 20.92
CA TRP A 108 -3.88 4.82 20.16
C TRP A 108 -2.90 3.77 20.71
N MET A 109 -1.72 4.18 21.15
CA MET A 109 -0.75 3.30 21.81
C MET A 109 -1.26 2.79 23.17
N LEU A 110 -1.92 3.64 23.95
CA LEU A 110 -2.54 3.23 25.22
C LEU A 110 -3.68 2.23 25.00
N VAL A 111 -4.51 2.43 23.97
CA VAL A 111 -5.53 1.46 23.55
C VAL A 111 -4.89 0.12 23.19
N ASN A 112 -3.81 0.14 22.40
CA ASN A 112 -3.06 -1.07 22.08
C ASN A 112 -2.53 -1.79 23.34
N LEU A 113 -1.98 -1.07 24.32
CA LEU A 113 -1.57 -1.69 25.58
C LEU A 113 -2.75 -2.32 26.33
N ALA A 114 -3.90 -1.63 26.38
CA ALA A 114 -5.10 -2.16 27.02
C ALA A 114 -5.60 -3.44 26.35
N LEU A 115 -5.49 -3.56 25.02
CA LEU A 115 -5.86 -4.74 24.25
C LEU A 115 -5.04 -6.01 24.59
N LEU A 116 -3.88 -5.89 25.23
CA LEU A 116 -3.11 -7.05 25.71
C LEU A 116 -3.85 -7.82 26.81
N VAL A 117 -4.69 -7.16 27.61
CA VAL A 117 -5.45 -7.79 28.70
C VAL A 117 -6.48 -8.80 28.17
N PRO A 118 -7.45 -8.42 27.30
CA PRO A 118 -8.38 -9.38 26.74
C PRO A 118 -7.67 -10.42 25.87
N LEU A 119 -6.59 -10.05 25.16
CA LEU A 119 -5.78 -11.01 24.42
C LEU A 119 -5.22 -12.11 25.32
N CYS A 120 -4.61 -11.75 26.44
CA CYS A 120 -4.03 -12.70 27.39
C CYS A 120 -5.10 -13.62 28.00
N TRP A 121 -6.27 -13.08 28.32
CA TRP A 121 -7.41 -13.87 28.80
C TRP A 121 -7.91 -14.87 27.76
N LEU A 122 -8.12 -14.43 26.51
CA LEU A 122 -8.54 -15.28 25.40
C LEU A 122 -7.52 -16.39 25.14
N LEU A 123 -6.24 -16.05 24.99
CA LEU A 123 -5.17 -17.02 24.73
C LEU A 123 -5.05 -18.05 25.85
N ARG A 124 -5.19 -17.64 27.12
CA ARG A 124 -5.22 -18.57 28.25
C ARG A 124 -6.40 -19.53 28.15
N SER A 125 -7.59 -19.01 27.84
CA SER A 125 -8.79 -19.84 27.72
C SER A 125 -8.70 -20.88 26.60
N LEU A 126 -7.99 -20.57 25.52
CA LEU A 126 -7.80 -21.45 24.36
C LEU A 126 -6.67 -22.47 24.54
N THR A 127 -5.58 -22.08 25.21
CA THR A 127 -4.33 -22.85 25.26
C THR A 127 -4.02 -23.49 26.61
N GLY A 128 -4.63 -23.01 27.69
CA GLY A 128 -4.30 -23.41 29.06
C GLY A 128 -2.96 -22.90 29.58
N LEU A 129 -2.23 -22.07 28.81
CA LEU A 129 -0.96 -21.49 29.25
C LEU A 129 -1.14 -20.55 30.45
N SER A 130 -0.09 -20.43 31.27
CA SER A 130 -0.06 -19.42 32.33
C SER A 130 0.01 -18.01 31.74
N TYR A 131 -0.56 -17.02 32.43
CA TYR A 131 -0.43 -15.62 32.03
C TYR A 131 1.03 -15.19 31.89
N GLN A 132 1.92 -15.70 32.75
CA GLN A 132 3.37 -15.47 32.66
C GLN A 132 3.94 -15.90 31.30
N ARG A 133 3.58 -17.09 30.81
CA ARG A 133 4.09 -17.61 29.53
C ARG A 133 3.51 -16.89 28.33
N ILE A 134 2.24 -16.51 28.39
CA ILE A 134 1.60 -15.70 27.34
C ILE A 134 2.24 -14.32 27.28
N ALA A 135 2.43 -13.67 28.44
CA ALA A 135 3.13 -12.40 28.54
C ALA A 135 4.56 -12.50 28.00
N LEU A 136 5.27 -13.60 28.26
CA LEU A 136 6.60 -13.85 27.72
C LEU A 136 6.59 -13.95 26.19
N VAL A 137 5.65 -14.69 25.57
CA VAL A 137 5.52 -14.76 24.11
C VAL A 137 5.20 -13.39 23.50
N CYS A 138 4.37 -12.58 24.16
CA CYS A 138 4.04 -11.22 23.71
C CYS A 138 5.25 -10.29 23.84
N ALA A 139 5.93 -10.28 24.99
CA ALA A 139 7.07 -9.40 25.26
C ALA A 139 8.31 -9.75 24.42
N LEU A 140 8.49 -11.01 24.03
CA LEU A 140 9.54 -11.42 23.09
C LEU A 140 9.20 -11.13 21.62
N SER A 141 7.97 -10.66 21.34
CA SER A 141 7.51 -10.38 19.98
C SER A 141 8.12 -9.08 19.45
N PHE A 142 9.25 -9.14 18.76
CA PHE A 142 9.77 -7.97 18.05
C PHE A 142 8.73 -7.31 17.12
N PRO A 143 7.86 -8.06 16.41
CA PRO A 143 6.73 -7.49 15.68
C PRO A 143 5.81 -6.61 16.53
N LEU A 144 5.55 -6.98 17.79
CA LEU A 144 4.71 -6.18 18.70
C LEU A 144 5.38 -4.86 19.05
N HIS A 145 6.70 -4.86 19.24
CA HIS A 145 7.45 -3.63 19.46
C HIS A 145 7.37 -2.70 18.24
N ARG A 146 7.49 -3.23 17.01
CA ARG A 146 7.32 -2.43 15.78
C ARG A 146 5.87 -1.98 15.57
N ASN A 147 4.89 -2.78 15.99
CA ASN A 147 3.49 -2.36 15.99
C ASN A 147 3.31 -1.11 16.86
N MET A 148 3.86 -1.09 18.08
CA MET A 148 3.80 0.11 18.94
C MET A 148 4.60 1.29 18.36
N LEU A 149 5.81 1.04 17.84
CA LEU A 149 6.69 2.07 17.29
C LEU A 149 6.03 2.86 16.15
N PHE A 150 5.35 2.16 15.25
CA PHE A 150 4.70 2.72 14.07
C PHE A 150 3.19 2.94 14.26
N GLY A 151 2.67 2.78 15.49
CA GLY A 151 1.27 3.00 15.82
C GLY A 151 0.28 2.04 15.15
N GLN A 152 0.68 0.85 14.74
CA GLN A 152 -0.12 -0.07 13.92
C GLN A 152 -1.33 -0.69 14.64
N TYR A 153 -2.29 -1.20 13.87
CA TYR A 153 -3.51 -1.85 14.38
C TYR A 153 -3.48 -3.40 14.37
N TYR A 154 -2.32 -4.03 14.18
CA TYR A 154 -2.25 -5.50 14.06
C TYR A 154 -2.50 -6.24 15.38
N LEU A 155 -2.27 -5.59 16.53
CA LEU A 155 -2.70 -6.12 17.81
C LEU A 155 -4.24 -6.16 17.94
N PHE A 156 -4.92 -5.14 17.41
CA PHE A 156 -6.38 -5.12 17.33
C PHE A 156 -6.89 -6.27 16.43
N LEU A 157 -6.28 -6.48 15.26
CA LEU A 157 -6.60 -7.63 14.40
C LEU A 157 -6.39 -8.97 15.10
N LEU A 158 -5.28 -9.11 15.85
CA LEU A 158 -4.99 -10.32 16.61
C LEU A 158 -6.10 -10.60 17.63
N VAL A 159 -6.55 -9.59 18.38
CA VAL A 159 -7.67 -9.74 19.32
C VAL A 159 -8.93 -10.18 18.61
N LEU A 160 -9.30 -9.55 17.49
CA LEU A 160 -10.49 -9.94 16.72
C LEU A 160 -10.43 -11.39 16.24
N ILE A 161 -9.30 -11.84 15.69
CA ILE A 161 -9.14 -13.19 15.16
C ILE A 161 -9.16 -14.23 16.29
N VAL A 162 -8.47 -13.96 17.42
CA VAL A 162 -8.47 -14.87 18.58
C VAL A 162 -9.85 -14.90 19.23
N ALA A 163 -10.53 -13.76 19.35
CA ALA A 163 -11.90 -13.67 19.86
C ALA A 163 -12.88 -14.39 18.95
N ALA A 164 -12.72 -14.31 17.62
CA ALA A 164 -13.54 -15.02 16.66
C ALA A 164 -13.36 -16.55 16.78
N CYS A 165 -12.13 -17.02 16.98
CA CYS A 165 -11.84 -18.44 17.24
C CYS A 165 -12.48 -18.90 18.57
N TRP A 166 -12.33 -18.11 19.63
CA TRP A 166 -12.95 -18.37 20.92
C TRP A 166 -14.49 -18.42 20.83
N ALA A 167 -15.11 -17.43 20.17
CA ALA A 167 -16.55 -17.38 19.96
C ALA A 167 -17.04 -18.58 19.15
N TYR A 168 -16.28 -19.00 18.14
CA TYR A 168 -16.58 -20.19 17.34
C TYR A 168 -16.61 -21.47 18.21
N LEU A 169 -15.63 -21.63 19.10
CA LEU A 169 -15.57 -22.79 20.02
C LEU A 169 -16.65 -22.74 21.12
N LYS A 170 -17.17 -21.55 21.42
CA LYS A 170 -18.32 -21.36 22.32
C LYS A 170 -19.66 -21.39 21.60
N GLU A 171 -19.66 -21.76 20.32
CA GLU A 171 -20.86 -21.85 19.46
C GLU A 171 -21.57 -20.50 19.23
N PHE A 172 -20.92 -19.37 19.57
CA PHE A 172 -21.35 -18.02 19.24
C PHE A 172 -20.98 -17.69 17.79
N TYR A 173 -21.55 -18.44 16.86
CA TYR A 173 -21.17 -18.41 15.44
C TYR A 173 -21.42 -17.06 14.77
N LEU A 174 -22.53 -16.38 15.12
CA LEU A 174 -22.82 -15.05 14.59
C LEU A 174 -21.73 -14.05 14.97
N LEU A 175 -21.35 -14.02 16.25
CA LEU A 175 -20.26 -13.18 16.75
C LEU A 175 -18.92 -13.51 16.06
N SER A 176 -18.61 -14.81 15.90
CA SER A 176 -17.39 -15.24 15.19
C SER A 176 -17.35 -14.70 13.75
N GLY A 177 -18.46 -14.81 13.02
CA GLY A 177 -18.60 -14.26 11.68
C GLY A 177 -18.43 -12.74 11.61
N ALA A 178 -19.12 -12.02 12.50
CA ALA A 178 -19.04 -10.56 12.58
C ALA A 178 -17.61 -10.07 12.89
N LEU A 179 -16.91 -10.71 13.83
CA LEU A 179 -15.53 -10.36 14.19
C LEU A 179 -14.54 -10.58 13.03
N ILE A 180 -14.70 -11.67 12.27
CA ILE A 180 -13.91 -11.90 11.04
C ILE A 180 -14.21 -10.85 9.99
N ALA A 181 -15.47 -10.46 9.80
CA ALA A 181 -15.84 -9.40 8.85
C ALA A 181 -15.22 -8.04 9.22
N ILE A 182 -15.23 -7.67 10.51
CA ILE A 182 -14.57 -6.45 11.00
C ILE A 182 -13.06 -6.53 10.74
N ALA A 183 -12.42 -7.67 11.07
CA ALA A 183 -10.99 -7.85 10.81
C ALA A 183 -10.66 -7.76 9.30
N ALA A 184 -11.49 -8.38 8.45
CA ALA A 184 -11.36 -8.37 6.99
C ALA A 184 -11.55 -6.97 6.38
N ALA A 185 -12.43 -6.16 6.96
CA ALA A 185 -12.63 -4.79 6.53
C ALA A 185 -11.41 -3.90 6.85
N CYS A 186 -10.72 -4.15 7.97
CA CYS A 186 -9.49 -3.43 8.33
C CYS A 186 -8.31 -3.84 7.43
N LYS A 187 -8.20 -5.13 7.11
CA LYS A 187 -7.16 -5.68 6.24
C LYS A 187 -7.73 -6.91 5.55
N ILE A 188 -7.51 -7.10 4.25
CA ILE A 188 -8.27 -8.08 3.48
C ILE A 188 -8.03 -9.56 3.83
N PHE A 189 -6.84 -9.95 4.30
CA PHE A 189 -6.45 -11.37 4.47
C PHE A 189 -7.35 -12.23 5.39
N PRO A 190 -7.98 -11.72 6.47
CA PRO A 190 -8.92 -12.48 7.29
C PRO A 190 -10.17 -12.95 6.53
N VAL A 191 -10.45 -12.42 5.33
CA VAL A 191 -11.52 -12.94 4.46
C VAL A 191 -11.33 -14.44 4.15
N LEU A 192 -10.10 -14.95 4.21
CA LEU A 192 -9.82 -16.38 4.04
C LEU A 192 -10.51 -17.26 5.08
N PHE A 193 -10.84 -16.74 6.27
CA PHE A 193 -11.62 -17.49 7.28
C PHE A 193 -13.05 -17.79 6.83
N LEU A 194 -13.58 -17.09 5.81
CA LEU A 194 -14.85 -17.47 5.19
C LEU A 194 -14.76 -18.85 4.51
N ALA A 195 -13.61 -19.22 3.96
CA ALA A 195 -13.38 -20.56 3.42
C ALA A 195 -13.47 -21.63 4.53
N LEU A 196 -12.96 -21.32 5.74
CA LEU A 196 -13.09 -22.20 6.91
C LEU A 196 -14.56 -22.39 7.30
N PHE A 197 -15.35 -21.31 7.36
CA PHE A 197 -16.79 -21.41 7.65
C PHE A 197 -17.54 -22.17 6.58
N LEU A 198 -17.23 -21.94 5.30
CA LEU A 198 -17.84 -22.62 4.17
C LEU A 198 -17.54 -24.13 4.18
N GLN A 199 -16.27 -24.51 4.38
CA GLN A 199 -15.86 -25.92 4.40
C GLN A 199 -16.43 -26.67 5.60
N ARG A 200 -16.57 -26.00 6.75
CA ARG A 200 -17.29 -26.55 7.92
C ARG A 200 -18.81 -26.47 7.80
N ARG A 201 -19.34 -25.86 6.72
CA ARG A 201 -20.77 -25.59 6.48
C ARG A 201 -21.46 -24.84 7.63
N ASN A 202 -20.72 -23.92 8.26
CA ASN A 202 -21.27 -23.06 9.29
C ASN A 202 -21.93 -21.82 8.66
N TRP A 203 -23.16 -22.01 8.18
CA TRP A 203 -23.93 -20.97 7.50
C TRP A 203 -24.28 -19.78 8.40
N ARG A 204 -24.34 -19.97 9.72
CA ARG A 204 -24.58 -18.89 10.68
C ARG A 204 -23.39 -17.93 10.74
N ALA A 205 -22.17 -18.46 10.91
CA ALA A 205 -20.96 -17.64 10.89
C ALA A 205 -20.76 -16.97 9.51
N LEU A 206 -20.95 -17.73 8.42
CA LEU A 206 -20.82 -17.19 7.07
C LEU A 206 -21.84 -16.08 6.79
N GLY A 207 -23.12 -16.32 7.09
CA GLY A 207 -24.19 -15.34 6.90
C GLY A 207 -23.96 -14.08 7.72
N SER A 208 -23.57 -14.20 9.00
CA SER A 208 -23.24 -13.04 9.82
C SER A 208 -22.05 -12.26 9.28
N ALA A 209 -21.01 -12.95 8.79
CA ALA A 209 -19.85 -12.27 8.20
C ALA A 209 -20.23 -11.47 6.95
N LEU A 210 -21.08 -12.03 6.08
CA LEU A 210 -21.56 -11.34 4.88
C LEU A 210 -22.44 -10.13 5.22
N VAL A 211 -23.36 -10.26 6.18
CA VAL A 211 -24.20 -9.15 6.64
C VAL A 211 -23.35 -8.04 7.26
N THR A 212 -22.46 -8.38 8.20
CA THR A 212 -21.57 -7.40 8.84
C THR A 212 -20.64 -6.75 7.82
N GLY A 213 -20.06 -7.51 6.90
CA GLY A 213 -19.19 -6.98 5.84
C GLY A 213 -19.93 -6.01 4.91
N THR A 214 -21.18 -6.33 4.53
CA THR A 214 -22.01 -5.45 3.69
C THR A 214 -22.37 -4.15 4.43
N MET A 215 -22.74 -4.24 5.70
CA MET A 215 -23.01 -3.06 6.53
C MET A 215 -21.78 -2.17 6.69
N ILE A 216 -20.61 -2.77 6.92
CA ILE A 216 -19.34 -2.04 6.99
C ILE A 216 -19.02 -1.34 5.66
N ALA A 217 -19.19 -2.03 4.53
CA ALA A 217 -18.98 -1.43 3.22
C ALA A 217 -19.94 -0.26 2.98
N ALA A 218 -21.22 -0.39 3.36
CA ALA A 218 -22.20 0.68 3.24
C ALA A 218 -21.85 1.90 4.10
N ILE A 219 -21.42 1.69 5.35
CA ILE A 219 -20.94 2.78 6.23
C ILE A 219 -19.70 3.45 5.63
N SER A 220 -18.75 2.66 5.15
CA SER A 220 -17.53 3.19 4.52
C SER A 220 -17.87 4.02 3.28
N ILE A 221 -18.75 3.56 2.40
CA ILE A 221 -19.22 4.31 1.22
C ILE A 221 -19.95 5.59 1.63
N ALA A 222 -20.77 5.55 2.68
CA ALA A 222 -21.46 6.74 3.17
C ALA A 222 -20.49 7.81 3.71
N VAL A 223 -19.34 7.40 4.26
CA VAL A 223 -18.35 8.32 4.86
C VAL A 223 -17.32 8.83 3.84
N PHE A 224 -16.74 7.95 3.00
CA PHE A 224 -15.69 8.33 2.04
C PHE A 224 -16.20 8.56 0.61
N GLY A 225 -17.48 8.32 0.35
CA GLY A 225 -18.04 8.34 -0.99
C GLY A 225 -17.70 7.09 -1.82
N TRP A 226 -18.38 6.95 -2.95
CA TRP A 226 -18.22 5.81 -3.85
C TRP A 226 -16.87 5.79 -4.58
N ASN A 227 -16.36 6.95 -4.99
CA ASN A 227 -15.17 7.04 -5.84
C ASN A 227 -13.91 6.43 -5.22
N VAL A 228 -13.69 6.65 -3.93
CA VAL A 228 -12.57 6.04 -3.19
C VAL A 228 -12.66 4.51 -3.21
N HIS A 229 -13.86 3.95 -3.05
CA HIS A 229 -14.08 2.50 -3.06
C HIS A 229 -13.92 1.91 -4.46
N ARG A 230 -14.38 2.64 -5.49
CA ARG A 230 -14.18 2.29 -6.88
C ARG A 230 -12.68 2.23 -7.22
N THR A 231 -11.91 3.26 -6.88
CA THR A 231 -10.44 3.27 -7.04
C THR A 231 -9.79 2.13 -6.25
N TYR A 232 -10.22 1.88 -5.01
CA TYR A 232 -9.68 0.74 -4.24
C TYR A 232 -9.91 -0.60 -4.94
N LEU A 233 -11.12 -0.86 -5.45
CA LEU A 233 -11.50 -2.13 -6.07
C LEU A 233 -10.87 -2.33 -7.45
N HIS A 234 -10.81 -1.28 -8.27
CA HIS A 234 -10.37 -1.38 -9.67
C HIS A 234 -8.89 -1.09 -9.86
N GLU A 235 -8.27 -0.26 -9.01
CA GLU A 235 -6.86 0.14 -9.16
C GLU A 235 -6.01 -0.45 -8.01
N ILE A 236 -6.39 -0.27 -6.74
CA ILE A 236 -5.49 -0.62 -5.62
C ILE A 236 -5.40 -2.12 -5.35
N LEU A 237 -6.55 -2.79 -5.29
CA LEU A 237 -6.64 -4.20 -4.91
C LEU A 237 -5.96 -5.13 -5.93
N PRO A 238 -6.15 -5.00 -7.26
CA PRO A 238 -5.48 -5.86 -8.23
C PRO A 238 -3.96 -5.79 -8.12
N TRP A 239 -3.38 -4.59 -8.03
CA TRP A 239 -1.94 -4.39 -7.86
C TRP A 239 -1.43 -4.98 -6.54
N THR A 240 -2.17 -4.80 -5.44
CA THR A 240 -1.80 -5.38 -4.14
C THR A 240 -1.80 -6.91 -4.16
N LEU A 241 -2.76 -7.53 -4.85
CA LEU A 241 -2.86 -8.98 -5.02
C LEU A 241 -1.71 -9.56 -5.86
N HIS A 242 -1.21 -8.80 -6.84
CA HIS A 242 0.00 -9.17 -7.60
C HIS A 242 1.29 -8.98 -6.80
N GLY A 243 1.23 -8.28 -5.65
CA GLY A 243 2.41 -7.97 -4.83
C GLY A 243 3.15 -6.72 -5.27
N GLU A 244 2.47 -5.84 -5.99
CA GLU A 244 2.99 -4.61 -6.57
C GLU A 244 2.32 -3.37 -5.92
N GLY A 245 1.88 -3.51 -4.66
CA GLY A 245 1.35 -2.39 -3.85
C GLY A 245 2.45 -1.51 -3.21
N GLY A 246 3.71 -1.79 -3.50
CA GLY A 246 4.91 -1.11 -3.02
C GLY A 246 6.15 -1.92 -3.40
N SER A 247 7.34 -1.32 -3.29
CA SER A 247 8.53 -1.78 -4.04
C SER A 247 8.77 -3.30 -3.97
N PRO A 248 8.75 -4.01 -5.12
CA PRO A 248 8.77 -5.46 -5.16
C PRO A 248 10.19 -6.03 -5.07
N TYR A 249 11.21 -5.16 -5.06
CA TYR A 249 12.63 -5.51 -4.97
C TYR A 249 13.23 -5.27 -3.58
N VAL A 250 12.42 -4.84 -2.60
CA VAL A 250 12.86 -4.63 -1.21
C VAL A 250 12.84 -5.95 -0.44
N THR A 251 14.01 -6.59 -0.39
CA THR A 251 14.19 -7.94 0.17
C THR A 251 13.93 -8.06 1.68
N SER A 252 13.93 -6.93 2.42
CA SER A 252 13.49 -6.91 3.84
C SER A 252 12.02 -7.28 4.07
N ALA A 253 11.17 -7.23 3.03
CA ALA A 253 9.81 -7.76 3.07
C ALA A 253 9.80 -9.27 3.37
N ALA A 254 10.81 -10.00 2.89
CA ALA A 254 10.97 -11.43 3.14
C ALA A 254 9.77 -12.29 2.71
N SER A 255 9.15 -11.97 1.57
CA SER A 255 8.08 -12.77 0.97
C SER A 255 8.60 -13.63 -0.18
N ILE A 256 7.82 -14.64 -0.55
CA ILE A 256 8.08 -15.43 -1.75
C ILE A 256 7.95 -14.56 -3.03
N SER A 257 7.02 -13.61 -3.03
CA SER A 257 6.80 -12.72 -4.18
C SER A 257 8.04 -11.85 -4.43
N THR A 258 8.50 -11.12 -3.42
CA THR A 258 9.70 -10.26 -3.52
C THR A 258 10.95 -11.08 -3.87
N LEU A 259 11.10 -12.27 -3.28
CA LEU A 259 12.23 -13.15 -3.59
C LEU A 259 12.25 -13.52 -5.07
N LEU A 260 11.11 -13.92 -5.63
CA LEU A 260 11.03 -14.32 -7.03
C LEU A 260 11.17 -13.13 -7.99
N HIS A 261 10.65 -11.95 -7.65
CA HIS A 261 10.92 -10.71 -8.39
C HIS A 261 12.42 -10.46 -8.49
N TYR A 262 13.09 -10.46 -7.34
CA TYR A 262 14.52 -10.19 -7.23
C TYR A 262 15.37 -11.20 -8.02
N LEU A 263 15.03 -12.49 -7.96
CA LEU A 263 15.79 -13.55 -8.62
C LEU A 263 15.55 -13.63 -10.13
N PHE A 264 14.31 -13.37 -10.58
CA PHE A 264 13.89 -13.73 -11.95
C PHE A 264 13.47 -12.57 -12.84
N LEU A 265 13.27 -11.37 -12.31
CA LEU A 265 12.76 -10.24 -13.08
C LEU A 265 13.74 -9.07 -13.09
N ASN A 266 14.15 -8.67 -14.29
CA ASN A 266 14.88 -7.42 -14.49
C ASN A 266 13.95 -6.20 -14.37
N GLU A 267 14.47 -5.13 -13.77
CA GLU A 267 13.96 -3.76 -13.88
C GLU A 267 15.19 -2.86 -14.11
N PRO A 268 15.18 -1.93 -15.09
CA PRO A 268 16.38 -1.22 -15.53
C PRO A 268 17.16 -0.46 -14.44
N GLU A 269 16.52 -0.01 -13.37
CA GLU A 269 17.08 0.84 -12.33
C GLU A 269 17.14 0.13 -10.96
N TRP A 270 16.12 -0.65 -10.61
CA TRP A 270 15.93 -1.30 -9.31
C TRP A 270 16.47 -2.72 -9.25
N ASN A 271 16.50 -3.43 -10.39
CA ASN A 271 17.06 -4.78 -10.46
C ASN A 271 17.68 -5.08 -11.85
N PRO A 272 18.75 -4.37 -12.24
CA PRO A 272 19.31 -4.47 -13.59
C PRO A 272 19.93 -5.83 -13.90
N HIS A 273 20.38 -6.56 -12.86
CA HIS A 273 21.09 -7.83 -13.02
C HIS A 273 20.50 -8.90 -12.10
N PRO A 274 19.27 -9.41 -12.38
CA PRO A 274 18.72 -10.53 -11.64
C PRO A 274 19.59 -11.78 -11.84
N TRP A 275 19.45 -12.76 -10.96
CA TRP A 275 20.18 -14.03 -11.05
C TRP A 275 19.91 -14.77 -12.37
N HIS A 276 18.64 -14.80 -12.80
CA HIS A 276 18.26 -15.35 -14.08
C HIS A 276 17.00 -14.65 -14.62
N ASN A 277 17.13 -13.76 -15.61
CA ASN A 277 15.97 -13.03 -16.14
C ASN A 277 15.02 -13.96 -16.93
N SER A 278 13.96 -14.44 -16.29
CA SER A 278 12.96 -15.33 -16.90
C SER A 278 11.56 -15.02 -16.39
N PRO A 279 10.78 -14.23 -17.15
CA PRO A 279 9.39 -13.90 -16.83
C PRO A 279 8.50 -15.14 -16.77
N LEU A 280 8.80 -16.16 -17.59
CA LEU A 280 8.08 -17.43 -17.60
C LEU A 280 8.25 -18.18 -16.26
N VAL A 281 9.49 -18.30 -15.77
CA VAL A 281 9.78 -18.99 -14.50
C VAL A 281 9.10 -18.27 -13.35
N TYR A 282 9.16 -16.94 -13.31
CA TYR A 282 8.42 -16.15 -12.31
C TYR A 282 6.92 -16.40 -12.36
N SER A 283 6.32 -16.33 -13.57
CA SER A 283 4.88 -16.47 -13.77
C SER A 283 4.36 -17.85 -13.35
N VAL A 284 5.19 -18.89 -13.42
CA VAL A 284 4.86 -20.23 -12.93
C VAL A 284 5.08 -20.36 -11.43
N LEU A 285 6.26 -19.98 -10.94
CA LEU A 285 6.66 -20.23 -9.56
C LEU A 285 5.87 -19.40 -8.54
N GLN A 286 5.57 -18.13 -8.85
CA GLN A 286 4.92 -17.24 -7.88
C GLN A 286 3.52 -17.74 -7.48
N PRO A 287 2.57 -17.97 -8.42
CA PRO A 287 1.26 -18.50 -8.05
C PRO A 287 1.31 -19.93 -7.51
N ALA A 288 2.17 -20.80 -8.09
CA ALA A 288 2.25 -22.19 -7.66
C ALA A 288 2.74 -22.33 -6.21
N LEU A 289 3.79 -21.59 -5.81
CA LEU A 289 4.31 -21.63 -4.45
C LEU A 289 3.34 -21.01 -3.44
N GLN A 290 2.65 -19.91 -3.78
CA GLN A 290 1.60 -19.36 -2.93
C GLN A 290 0.46 -20.36 -2.73
N MET A 291 0.01 -21.04 -3.79
CA MET A 291 -1.03 -22.06 -3.68
C MET A 291 -0.56 -23.28 -2.87
N LEU A 292 0.69 -23.73 -3.04
CA LEU A 292 1.26 -24.82 -2.24
C LEU A 292 1.30 -24.48 -0.74
N MET A 293 1.48 -23.21 -0.39
CA MET A 293 1.41 -22.74 0.98
C MET A 293 -0.02 -22.63 1.50
N LEU A 294 -0.99 -22.20 0.69
CA LEU A 294 -2.39 -21.99 1.12
C LEU A 294 -3.25 -23.27 1.10
N ALA A 295 -3.10 -24.10 0.06
CA ALA A 295 -3.97 -25.23 -0.20
C ALA A 295 -4.07 -26.21 1.01
N PRO A 296 -2.97 -26.58 1.70
CA PRO A 296 -3.09 -27.48 2.85
C PRO A 296 -3.88 -26.88 4.02
N ALA A 297 -3.83 -25.56 4.25
CA ALA A 297 -4.61 -24.90 5.31
C ALA A 297 -6.12 -25.04 5.09
N ILE A 298 -6.56 -25.13 3.84
CA ILE A 298 -7.97 -25.32 3.47
C ILE A 298 -8.28 -26.81 3.34
N LEU A 299 -7.52 -27.56 2.54
CA LEU A 299 -7.78 -28.98 2.27
C LEU A 299 -7.67 -29.88 3.50
N LEU A 300 -6.97 -29.47 4.57
CA LEU A 300 -6.89 -30.23 5.83
C LEU A 300 -8.01 -29.88 6.82
N ILE A 301 -8.91 -28.93 6.51
CA ILE A 301 -10.06 -28.60 7.37
C ILE A 301 -11.06 -29.75 7.37
N ARG A 302 -11.41 -30.23 8.56
CA ARG A 302 -12.34 -31.35 8.71
C ARG A 302 -13.69 -30.90 9.23
N ARG A 303 -14.69 -30.99 8.36
CA ARG A 303 -16.08 -30.65 8.69
C ARG A 303 -16.62 -31.39 9.92
N LYS A 304 -16.42 -32.72 10.01
CA LYS A 304 -17.02 -33.57 11.05
C LYS A 304 -16.23 -33.62 12.35
N ASP A 305 -14.98 -33.16 12.34
CA ASP A 305 -14.13 -33.16 13.54
C ASP A 305 -14.42 -31.89 14.35
N LEU A 306 -15.08 -32.08 15.49
CA LEU A 306 -15.49 -31.02 16.41
C LEU A 306 -14.55 -30.89 17.62
N MET A 307 -13.42 -31.62 17.63
CA MET A 307 -12.47 -31.53 18.74
C MET A 307 -11.90 -30.10 18.83
N PRO A 308 -11.99 -29.42 19.99
CA PRO A 308 -11.53 -28.03 20.12
C PRO A 308 -10.07 -27.83 19.67
N ARG A 309 -9.18 -28.76 20.01
CA ARG A 309 -7.76 -28.71 19.60
C ARG A 309 -7.60 -28.75 18.08
N ARG A 310 -8.42 -29.53 17.38
CA ARG A 310 -8.39 -29.60 15.91
C ARG A 310 -8.80 -28.27 15.30
N ILE A 311 -9.92 -27.72 15.75
CA ILE A 311 -10.44 -26.44 15.28
C ILE A 311 -9.39 -25.34 15.50
N ILE A 312 -8.80 -25.24 16.69
CA ILE A 312 -7.75 -24.24 16.98
C ILE A 312 -6.56 -24.40 16.03
N LEU A 313 -6.11 -25.62 15.75
CA LEU A 313 -5.01 -25.87 14.80
C LEU A 313 -5.36 -25.46 13.36
N GLU A 314 -6.61 -25.65 12.92
CA GLU A 314 -7.05 -25.20 11.59
C GLU A 314 -7.07 -23.67 11.50
N TRP A 315 -7.55 -22.98 12.54
CA TRP A 315 -7.51 -21.52 12.61
C TRP A 315 -6.07 -20.97 12.58
N VAL A 316 -5.19 -21.57 13.37
CA VAL A 316 -3.76 -21.24 13.41
C VAL A 316 -3.07 -21.54 12.08
N GLY A 317 -3.39 -22.67 11.44
CA GLY A 317 -2.86 -23.07 10.14
C GLY A 317 -3.26 -22.09 9.05
N LEU A 318 -4.53 -21.66 9.02
CA LEU A 318 -5.01 -20.68 8.06
C LEU A 318 -4.40 -19.29 8.28
N LEU A 319 -4.26 -18.86 9.55
CA LEU A 319 -3.59 -17.61 9.88
C LEU A 319 -2.12 -17.63 9.44
N ALA A 320 -1.39 -18.69 9.76
CA ALA A 320 0.01 -18.84 9.37
C ALA A 320 0.17 -18.92 7.84
N ALA A 321 -0.72 -19.64 7.15
CA ALA A 321 -0.74 -19.69 5.69
C ALA A 321 -0.97 -18.29 5.08
N SER A 322 -1.92 -17.52 5.61
CA SER A 322 -2.22 -16.15 5.13
C SER A 322 -1.03 -15.21 5.27
N LEU A 323 -0.24 -15.35 6.34
CA LEU A 323 0.99 -14.59 6.55
C LEU A 323 2.11 -15.05 5.60
N ALA A 324 2.20 -16.35 5.32
CA ALA A 324 3.23 -16.91 4.44
C ALA A 324 3.03 -16.55 2.95
N ILE A 325 1.76 -16.49 2.50
CA ILE A 325 1.43 -16.08 1.12
C ILE A 325 1.39 -14.57 0.92
N SER A 326 1.46 -13.79 2.02
CA SER A 326 1.45 -12.33 1.97
C SER A 326 2.54 -11.84 1.03
N THR A 327 2.14 -11.03 0.05
CA THR A 327 3.02 -10.56 -1.03
C THR A 327 4.01 -9.50 -0.53
N MET A 328 3.60 -8.68 0.43
CA MET A 328 4.40 -7.59 1.00
C MET A 328 4.26 -7.52 2.53
N PRO A 329 4.78 -8.49 3.28
CA PRO A 329 4.60 -8.50 4.71
C PRO A 329 5.60 -7.56 5.40
N ALA A 330 5.09 -6.52 6.03
CA ALA A 330 5.86 -5.72 6.97
C ALA A 330 6.09 -6.50 8.28
N SER A 331 7.17 -6.18 8.99
CA SER A 331 7.55 -6.93 10.20
C SER A 331 6.48 -6.93 11.29
N TYR A 332 5.68 -5.87 11.40
CA TYR A 332 4.62 -5.77 12.41
C TYR A 332 3.41 -6.67 12.11
N HIS A 333 3.25 -7.15 10.86
CA HIS A 333 2.20 -8.14 10.53
C HIS A 333 2.35 -9.42 11.36
N PHE A 334 3.59 -9.79 11.69
CA PHE A 334 3.91 -11.02 12.42
C PHE A 334 3.59 -10.94 13.92
N VAL A 335 2.99 -9.86 14.42
CA VAL A 335 2.28 -9.87 15.71
C VAL A 335 1.26 -11.00 15.75
N LEU A 336 0.64 -11.28 14.60
CA LEU A 336 -0.33 -12.35 14.43
C LEU A 336 0.23 -13.75 14.73
N MET A 337 1.57 -13.94 14.71
CA MET A 337 2.22 -15.20 15.08
C MET A 337 2.16 -15.51 16.58
N VAL A 338 1.81 -14.54 17.43
CA VAL A 338 1.60 -14.78 18.87
C VAL A 338 0.57 -15.91 19.07
N PHE A 339 -0.52 -15.94 18.30
CA PHE A 339 -1.55 -16.96 18.43
C PHE A 339 -1.05 -18.38 18.06
N PRO A 340 -0.49 -18.61 16.85
CA PRO A 340 0.17 -19.86 16.50
C PRO A 340 1.21 -20.33 17.52
N VAL A 341 2.08 -19.43 17.97
CA VAL A 341 3.17 -19.77 18.89
C VAL A 341 2.65 -20.17 20.26
N CYS A 342 1.63 -19.49 20.79
CA CYS A 342 0.99 -19.90 22.04
C CYS A 342 0.35 -21.30 21.93
N VAL A 343 -0.37 -21.57 20.83
CA VAL A 343 -1.00 -22.89 20.60
C VAL A 343 0.04 -24.00 20.50
N LEU A 344 1.07 -23.81 19.66
CA LEU A 344 2.14 -24.78 19.47
C LEU A 344 2.95 -24.98 20.76
N SER A 345 3.24 -23.92 21.50
CA SER A 345 3.94 -24.01 22.79
C SER A 345 3.14 -24.85 23.80
N ALA A 346 1.83 -24.64 23.89
CA ALA A 346 0.97 -25.44 24.77
C ALA A 346 1.02 -26.94 24.41
N LEU A 347 0.92 -27.26 23.12
CA LEU A 347 1.00 -28.65 22.62
C LEU A 347 2.36 -29.29 22.89
N LEU A 348 3.46 -28.57 22.68
CA LEU A 348 4.82 -29.08 22.90
C LEU A 348 5.13 -29.27 24.39
N ILE A 349 4.62 -28.39 25.25
CA ILE A 349 4.73 -28.53 26.71
C ILE A 349 3.96 -29.77 27.18
N GLU A 350 2.73 -29.97 26.68
CA GLU A 350 1.93 -31.14 27.01
C GLU A 350 2.62 -32.44 26.56
N ARG A 351 3.21 -32.45 25.36
CA ARG A 351 4.00 -33.57 24.82
C ARG A 351 5.41 -33.70 25.42
N ARG A 352 5.79 -32.85 26.39
CA ARG A 352 7.12 -32.79 27.02
C ARG A 352 8.29 -32.70 26.02
N SER A 353 8.06 -32.07 24.87
CA SER A 353 9.01 -31.99 23.76
C SER A 353 9.84 -30.71 23.83
N VAL A 354 10.79 -30.64 24.78
CA VAL A 354 11.56 -29.42 25.07
C VAL A 354 12.40 -28.93 23.89
N GLY A 355 13.06 -29.83 23.15
CA GLY A 355 13.88 -29.45 22.00
C GLY A 355 13.09 -28.71 20.91
N TRP A 356 11.90 -29.23 20.58
CA TRP A 356 10.99 -28.59 19.62
C TRP A 356 10.41 -27.27 20.15
N LEU A 357 10.17 -27.17 21.47
CA LEU A 357 9.76 -25.90 22.07
C LEU A 357 10.84 -24.83 21.92
N ILE A 358 12.11 -25.18 22.17
CA ILE A 358 13.24 -24.27 21.97
C ILE A 358 13.37 -23.88 20.50
N ALA A 359 13.27 -24.85 19.58
CA ALA A 359 13.32 -24.59 18.13
C ALA A 359 12.20 -23.64 17.68
N LEU A 360 10.97 -23.82 18.19
CA LEU A 360 9.84 -22.92 17.92
C LEU A 360 10.12 -21.50 18.41
N LEU A 361 10.66 -21.34 19.63
CA LEU A 361 10.96 -20.03 20.20
C LEU A 361 12.10 -19.32 19.45
N ILE A 362 13.15 -20.05 19.04
CA ILE A 362 14.22 -19.50 18.19
C ILE A 362 13.65 -19.07 16.84
N GLY A 363 12.83 -19.92 16.22
CA GLY A 363 12.17 -19.59 14.95
C GLY A 363 11.28 -18.36 15.07
N TYR A 364 10.51 -18.24 16.16
CA TYR A 364 9.67 -17.09 16.43
C TYR A 364 10.46 -15.78 16.56
N LEU A 365 11.58 -15.80 17.31
CA LEU A 365 12.48 -14.66 17.41
C LEU A 365 13.06 -14.29 16.03
N GLY A 366 13.50 -15.29 15.25
CA GLY A 366 14.05 -15.08 13.91
C GLY A 366 13.04 -14.57 12.88
N ILE A 367 11.76 -14.98 12.96
CA ILE A 367 10.67 -14.43 12.13
C ILE A 367 10.49 -12.93 12.41
N GLY A 368 10.56 -12.56 13.69
CA GLY A 368 10.41 -11.19 14.14
C GLY A 368 11.60 -10.29 13.82
N PHE A 369 12.82 -10.82 13.82
CA PHE A 369 14.03 -10.03 13.78
C PHE A 369 14.18 -9.23 12.47
N PRO A 370 14.54 -7.93 12.53
CA PRO A 370 14.77 -7.12 11.34
C PRO A 370 16.15 -7.48 10.77
N MET A 371 16.19 -7.85 9.49
CA MET A 371 17.44 -8.12 8.78
C MET A 371 17.64 -7.08 7.69
N PRO A 372 18.88 -6.57 7.50
CA PRO A 372 19.18 -5.62 6.45
C PRO A 372 18.98 -6.25 5.07
N SER A 373 18.52 -5.44 4.10
CA SER A 373 18.39 -5.86 2.72
C SER A 373 19.78 -5.92 2.07
N PRO A 374 20.16 -6.98 1.34
CA PRO A 374 21.35 -6.95 0.49
C PRO A 374 21.26 -5.87 -0.60
N ASN A 375 22.38 -5.21 -0.87
CA ASN A 375 22.49 -4.15 -1.88
C ASN A 375 22.97 -4.66 -3.27
N HIS A 376 23.23 -5.96 -3.42
CA HIS A 376 23.75 -6.57 -4.65
C HIS A 376 23.16 -7.95 -4.89
N ALA A 377 23.10 -8.40 -6.14
CA ALA A 377 22.56 -9.69 -6.54
C ALA A 377 23.34 -10.86 -5.91
N MET A 378 22.66 -11.67 -5.09
CA MET A 378 23.27 -12.81 -4.37
C MET A 378 22.82 -14.19 -4.90
N GLY A 379 22.02 -14.24 -5.96
CA GLY A 379 21.38 -15.49 -6.40
C GLY A 379 20.61 -16.17 -5.26
N PRO A 380 20.53 -17.52 -5.24
CA PRO A 380 19.83 -18.27 -4.20
C PRO A 380 20.36 -18.06 -2.77
N ALA A 381 21.60 -17.58 -2.61
CA ALA A 381 22.19 -17.32 -1.30
C ALA A 381 21.45 -16.22 -0.51
N ILE A 382 20.59 -15.44 -1.18
CA ILE A 382 19.71 -14.46 -0.52
C ILE A 382 18.83 -15.04 0.59
N LEU A 383 18.46 -16.33 0.50
CA LEU A 383 17.67 -17.01 1.54
C LEU A 383 18.37 -17.04 2.90
N LEU A 384 19.70 -17.00 2.93
CA LEU A 384 20.49 -16.92 4.17
C LEU A 384 20.46 -15.52 4.80
N ARG A 385 20.16 -14.48 4.00
CA ARG A 385 20.06 -13.08 4.45
C ARG A 385 18.63 -12.68 4.80
N VAL A 386 17.66 -13.50 4.42
CA VAL A 386 16.23 -13.26 4.59
C VAL A 386 15.61 -14.44 5.38
N PRO A 387 16.03 -14.68 6.65
CA PRO A 387 15.66 -15.89 7.39
C PRO A 387 14.18 -15.97 7.76
N ARG A 388 13.44 -14.86 7.71
CA ARG A 388 12.01 -14.82 8.06
C ARG A 388 11.20 -15.80 7.22
N LEU A 389 11.40 -15.82 5.90
CA LEU A 389 10.64 -16.69 4.99
C LEU A 389 10.84 -18.18 5.31
N PRO A 390 12.07 -18.74 5.33
CA PRO A 390 12.26 -20.16 5.65
C PRO A 390 11.80 -20.52 7.07
N LEU A 391 11.98 -19.63 8.05
CA LEU A 391 11.48 -19.87 9.41
C LEU A 391 9.95 -19.91 9.47
N MET A 392 9.28 -18.99 8.76
CA MET A 392 7.82 -18.97 8.65
C MET A 392 7.30 -20.26 7.99
N LEU A 393 7.97 -20.73 6.92
CA LEU A 393 7.63 -21.98 6.25
C LEU A 393 7.85 -23.19 7.17
N ALA A 394 8.92 -23.21 7.97
CA ALA A 394 9.17 -24.29 8.92
C ALA A 394 8.05 -24.39 9.97
N VAL A 395 7.59 -23.26 10.52
CA VAL A 395 6.46 -23.24 11.46
C VAL A 395 5.16 -23.70 10.77
N LEU A 396 4.90 -23.23 9.55
CA LEU A 396 3.73 -23.61 8.77
C LEU A 396 3.70 -25.12 8.47
N LEU A 397 4.82 -25.68 8.01
CA LEU A 397 4.98 -27.12 7.77
C LEU A 397 4.80 -27.93 9.06
N GLY A 398 5.27 -27.43 10.20
CA GLY A 398 5.02 -28.04 11.50
C GLY A 398 3.53 -28.10 11.85
N ILE A 399 2.78 -27.01 11.61
CA ILE A 399 1.31 -26.98 11.79
C ILE A 399 0.64 -27.98 10.85
N TYR A 400 1.06 -28.04 9.59
CA TYR A 400 0.51 -29.00 8.61
C TYR A 400 0.83 -30.45 8.97
N ALA A 401 2.03 -30.73 9.49
CA ALA A 401 2.38 -32.06 9.98
C ALA A 401 1.47 -32.49 11.15
N LEU A 402 1.15 -31.57 12.08
CA LEU A 402 0.20 -31.84 13.16
C LEU A 402 -1.22 -32.09 12.63
N LEU A 403 -1.70 -31.25 11.70
CA LEU A 403 -3.00 -31.42 11.04
C LEU A 403 -3.07 -32.72 10.22
N TRP A 404 -1.96 -33.14 9.62
CA TRP A 404 -1.88 -34.40 8.87
C TRP A 404 -1.85 -35.61 9.79
N SER A 405 -1.03 -35.58 10.85
CA SER A 405 -0.87 -36.70 11.80
C SER A 405 -2.15 -37.08 12.54
N GLY A 406 -3.07 -36.12 12.72
CA GLY A 406 -4.37 -36.36 13.34
C GLY A 406 -5.38 -37.01 12.39
N ARG A 407 -4.95 -37.68 11.31
CA ARG A 407 -5.80 -38.34 10.31
C ARG A 407 -6.17 -39.75 10.75
N ASP A 408 -7.43 -39.90 11.17
CA ASP A 408 -8.07 -41.20 11.20
C ASP A 408 -8.48 -41.55 9.76
N ASP A 409 -7.89 -42.60 9.20
CA ASP A 409 -8.14 -43.10 7.83
C ASP A 409 -9.55 -43.68 7.62
N LYS A 410 -10.44 -43.57 8.61
CA LYS A 410 -11.79 -44.15 8.60
C LYS A 410 -12.86 -43.24 7.96
N GLY A 411 -12.47 -42.13 7.34
CA GLY A 411 -13.40 -41.16 6.72
C GLY A 411 -13.78 -41.52 5.28
N GLY A 412 -15.07 -41.77 5.04
CA GLY A 412 -15.62 -41.94 3.68
C GLY A 412 -15.44 -40.72 2.77
N TRP A 413 -15.57 -40.95 1.46
CA TRP A 413 -15.31 -40.01 0.38
C TRP A 413 -16.03 -38.66 0.56
N ASP A 414 -15.29 -37.54 0.64
CA ASP A 414 -15.84 -36.19 0.74
C ASP A 414 -15.50 -35.37 -0.52
N TRP A 415 -16.46 -35.31 -1.44
CA TRP A 415 -16.36 -34.62 -2.73
C TRP A 415 -15.92 -33.16 -2.63
N THR A 416 -16.14 -32.49 -1.50
CA THR A 416 -15.73 -31.09 -1.33
C THR A 416 -14.21 -30.90 -1.44
N HIS A 417 -13.41 -31.90 -1.06
CA HIS A 417 -11.94 -31.80 -1.17
C HIS A 417 -11.50 -31.76 -2.64
N TYR A 418 -12.12 -32.57 -3.50
CA TYR A 418 -11.84 -32.56 -4.93
C TYR A 418 -12.33 -31.27 -5.59
N ALA A 419 -13.50 -30.75 -5.17
CA ALA A 419 -14.00 -29.47 -5.65
C ALA A 419 -13.05 -28.31 -5.31
N TRP A 420 -12.55 -28.24 -4.06
CA TRP A 420 -11.56 -27.25 -3.65
C TRP A 420 -10.24 -27.42 -4.40
N ALA A 421 -9.73 -28.66 -4.52
CA ALA A 421 -8.51 -28.93 -5.26
C ALA A 421 -8.64 -28.49 -6.74
N GLY A 422 -9.75 -28.82 -7.40
CA GLY A 422 -10.04 -28.39 -8.77
C GLY A 422 -10.11 -26.87 -8.90
N LEU A 423 -10.82 -26.20 -8.00
CA LEU A 423 -10.91 -24.73 -7.96
C LEU A 423 -9.52 -24.09 -7.81
N MET A 424 -8.71 -24.62 -6.89
CA MET A 424 -7.33 -24.13 -6.66
C MET A 424 -6.43 -24.36 -7.87
N THR A 425 -6.55 -25.49 -8.55
CA THR A 425 -5.81 -25.77 -9.79
C THR A 425 -6.20 -24.77 -10.88
N VAL A 426 -7.49 -24.54 -11.10
CA VAL A 426 -7.99 -23.56 -12.09
C VAL A 426 -7.51 -22.15 -11.72
N ALA A 427 -7.62 -21.75 -10.46
CA ALA A 427 -7.14 -20.44 -9.99
C ALA A 427 -5.63 -20.27 -10.20
N THR A 428 -4.84 -21.31 -9.94
CA THR A 428 -3.39 -21.30 -10.15
C THR A 428 -3.06 -21.17 -11.64
N LEU A 429 -3.68 -21.97 -12.50
CA LEU A 429 -3.44 -21.90 -13.95
C LEU A 429 -3.85 -20.53 -14.54
N SER A 430 -4.99 -20.00 -14.10
CA SER A 430 -5.46 -18.67 -14.50
C SER A 430 -4.48 -17.58 -14.05
N SER A 431 -3.96 -17.68 -12.82
CA SER A 431 -2.95 -16.76 -12.30
C SER A 431 -1.63 -16.85 -13.07
N ILE A 432 -1.16 -18.06 -13.42
CA ILE A 432 0.03 -18.25 -14.25
C ILE A 432 -0.14 -17.55 -15.62
N GLN A 433 -1.29 -17.76 -16.27
CA GLN A 433 -1.60 -17.14 -17.56
C GLN A 433 -1.66 -15.60 -17.44
N SER A 434 -2.36 -15.10 -16.42
CA SER A 434 -2.49 -13.66 -16.16
C SER A 434 -1.13 -13.00 -15.88
N THR A 435 -0.34 -13.58 -14.98
CA THR A 435 1.00 -13.09 -14.63
C THR A 435 1.93 -13.13 -15.84
N PHE A 436 1.86 -14.17 -16.68
CA PHE A 436 2.69 -14.23 -17.89
C PHE A 436 2.32 -13.14 -18.90
N HIS A 437 1.02 -12.88 -19.10
CA HIS A 437 0.55 -11.80 -19.97
C HIS A 437 1.02 -10.43 -19.46
N LEU A 438 0.81 -10.15 -18.16
CA LEU A 438 1.28 -8.93 -17.48
C LEU A 438 2.78 -8.71 -17.71
N GLN A 439 3.58 -9.71 -17.36
CA GLN A 439 5.03 -9.62 -17.40
C GLN A 439 5.56 -9.49 -18.84
N ARG A 440 4.92 -10.13 -19.83
CA ARG A 440 5.28 -9.95 -21.24
C ARG A 440 5.00 -8.52 -21.72
N GLY A 441 3.86 -7.93 -21.34
CA GLY A 441 3.48 -6.57 -21.72
C GLY A 441 4.42 -5.51 -21.13
N VAL A 442 4.61 -5.53 -19.81
CA VAL A 442 5.46 -4.58 -19.07
C VAL A 442 6.86 -4.40 -19.68
N ARG A 443 7.47 -5.49 -20.16
CA ARG A 443 8.85 -5.46 -20.70
C ARG A 443 9.00 -4.78 -22.04
N GLN A 444 7.91 -4.59 -22.78
CA GLN A 444 7.94 -3.82 -24.02
C GLN A 444 8.26 -2.35 -23.74
N GLU A 445 7.91 -1.86 -22.56
CA GLU A 445 8.10 -0.48 -22.16
C GLU A 445 9.55 -0.14 -21.82
N TYR A 446 10.35 -1.13 -21.44
CA TYR A 446 11.74 -0.90 -21.00
C TYR A 446 12.64 -0.35 -22.11
N ALA A 447 12.28 -0.56 -23.38
CA ALA A 447 13.00 0.01 -24.52
C ALA A 447 12.94 1.56 -24.57
N TYR A 448 11.97 2.16 -23.87
CA TYR A 448 11.75 3.61 -23.82
C TYR A 448 12.21 4.25 -22.50
N ARG A 449 12.68 3.44 -21.54
CA ARG A 449 13.10 3.91 -20.20
C ARG A 449 14.32 4.82 -20.31
N ILE A 450 14.27 5.96 -19.63
CA ILE A 450 15.42 6.85 -19.47
C ILE A 450 16.21 6.41 -18.24
N ALA A 451 17.49 6.11 -18.39
CA ALA A 451 18.35 5.73 -17.27
C ALA A 451 18.72 6.98 -16.45
N LEU A 452 18.03 7.17 -15.31
CA LEU A 452 18.29 8.28 -14.39
C LEU A 452 19.50 7.96 -13.49
N LYS A 453 20.34 8.96 -13.23
CA LYS A 453 21.54 8.80 -12.39
C LYS A 453 21.25 8.80 -10.89
N THR A 454 20.14 9.41 -10.48
CA THR A 454 19.78 9.59 -9.07
C THR A 454 18.68 8.61 -8.70
N PRO A 455 18.93 7.67 -7.77
CA PRO A 455 17.91 6.73 -7.34
C PRO A 455 16.79 7.46 -6.61
N SER A 456 15.57 7.29 -7.08
CA SER A 456 14.34 7.79 -6.47
C SER A 456 13.37 6.63 -6.21
N LEU A 457 12.43 6.85 -5.30
CA LEU A 457 11.29 5.93 -5.12
C LEU A 457 10.30 6.04 -6.28
N PHE A 458 10.16 7.24 -6.85
CA PHE A 458 9.40 7.50 -8.05
C PHE A 458 9.74 8.87 -8.65
N ASP A 459 9.44 9.02 -9.93
CA ASP A 459 9.68 10.22 -10.74
C ASP A 459 8.42 10.62 -11.52
N VAL A 460 8.04 11.89 -11.41
CA VAL A 460 6.74 12.41 -11.87
C VAL A 460 6.86 13.81 -12.47
N ASP A 461 5.81 14.29 -13.14
CA ASP A 461 5.79 15.56 -13.90
C ASP A 461 7.04 15.79 -14.81
N PRO A 462 7.43 14.83 -15.68
CA PRO A 462 8.58 15.03 -16.55
C PRO A 462 8.34 16.12 -17.60
N VAL A 463 9.28 17.05 -17.74
CA VAL A 463 9.28 18.12 -18.74
C VAL A 463 10.64 18.15 -19.46
N VAL A 464 10.61 18.22 -20.79
CA VAL A 464 11.85 18.37 -21.59
C VAL A 464 12.44 19.76 -21.38
N TYR A 465 13.72 19.83 -21.03
CA TYR A 465 14.44 21.08 -20.79
C TYR A 465 15.84 21.03 -21.37
N GLY A 466 16.07 21.82 -22.43
CA GLY A 466 17.35 21.80 -23.16
C GLY A 466 17.62 20.42 -23.76
N ALA A 467 18.75 19.80 -23.40
CA ALA A 467 19.12 18.46 -23.84
C ALA A 467 18.69 17.33 -22.88
N GLY A 468 18.10 17.64 -21.72
CA GLY A 468 17.71 16.68 -20.70
C GLY A 468 16.27 16.82 -20.24
N THR A 469 15.94 16.16 -19.13
CA THR A 469 14.60 16.10 -18.54
C THR A 469 14.61 16.68 -17.13
N ARG A 470 13.62 17.51 -16.81
CA ARG A 470 13.30 17.91 -15.42
C ARG A 470 12.10 17.12 -14.94
N TYR A 471 12.08 16.78 -13.65
CA TYR A 471 10.99 16.01 -13.05
C TYR A 471 10.97 16.25 -11.54
N ILE A 472 9.85 15.92 -10.90
CA ILE A 472 9.78 15.82 -9.44
C ILE A 472 10.15 14.38 -9.05
N GLY A 473 11.23 14.24 -8.30
CA GLY A 473 11.71 12.94 -7.79
C GLY A 473 11.45 12.80 -6.30
N SER A 474 11.13 11.59 -5.86
CA SER A 474 11.09 11.25 -4.43
C SER A 474 12.48 10.90 -3.90
N ALA A 475 12.92 11.64 -2.89
CA ALA A 475 14.08 11.33 -2.05
C ALA A 475 13.61 10.84 -0.66
N PHE A 476 14.51 10.21 0.11
CA PHE A 476 14.20 9.79 1.49
C PHE A 476 13.76 10.95 2.42
N GLU A 477 14.05 12.19 2.05
CA GLU A 477 13.71 13.39 2.81
C GLU A 477 12.42 14.08 2.34
N GLY A 478 11.80 13.63 1.24
CA GLY A 478 10.62 14.25 0.64
C GLY A 478 10.67 14.38 -0.88
N TYR A 479 9.89 15.29 -1.45
CA TYR A 479 9.77 15.50 -2.90
C TYR A 479 10.63 16.67 -3.34
N ARG A 480 11.38 16.49 -4.44
CA ARG A 480 12.36 17.48 -4.93
C ARG A 480 12.31 17.64 -6.43
N LEU A 481 12.51 18.87 -6.91
CA LEU A 481 12.77 19.11 -8.32
C LEU A 481 14.17 18.61 -8.70
N VAL A 482 14.25 17.77 -9.73
CA VAL A 482 15.49 17.21 -10.25
C VAL A 482 15.69 17.63 -11.70
N THR A 483 16.92 17.95 -12.08
CA THR A 483 17.32 18.20 -13.47
C THR A 483 18.35 17.16 -13.91
N GLU A 484 18.08 16.44 -15.00
CA GLU A 484 18.97 15.45 -15.57
C GLU A 484 20.35 16.06 -15.91
N GLY A 485 21.42 15.45 -15.38
CA GLY A 485 22.80 15.87 -15.61
C GLY A 485 23.48 16.58 -14.43
N ASP A 486 22.72 17.14 -13.49
CA ASP A 486 23.26 17.75 -12.28
C ASP A 486 23.13 16.78 -11.10
N SER A 487 24.24 16.14 -10.70
CA SER A 487 24.25 15.37 -9.46
C SER A 487 24.25 16.38 -8.31
N THR A 488 23.10 16.54 -7.65
CA THR A 488 22.92 17.30 -6.40
C THR A 488 22.99 18.83 -6.51
N ARG A 489 21.82 19.45 -6.58
CA ARG A 489 21.47 20.55 -5.68
C ARG A 489 20.07 20.32 -5.14
N ILE A 490 20.02 19.55 -4.04
CA ILE A 490 18.89 19.53 -3.11
C ILE A 490 18.92 20.92 -2.48
N ASP A 491 18.16 21.85 -3.06
CA ASP A 491 18.07 23.20 -2.51
C ASP A 491 17.42 23.07 -1.13
N SER A 492 18.19 23.38 -0.09
CA SER A 492 17.91 23.12 1.32
C SER A 492 16.84 24.05 1.91
N SER A 493 15.89 24.48 1.09
CA SER A 493 14.71 25.20 1.57
C SER A 493 13.72 24.22 2.20
N ALA A 494 13.20 24.58 3.37
CA ALA A 494 12.14 23.83 4.03
C ALA A 494 10.92 23.61 3.10
N GLY A 495 10.37 22.39 3.09
CA GLY A 495 9.19 22.00 2.32
C GLY A 495 9.49 21.15 1.08
N ASP A 496 8.46 20.45 0.60
CA ASP A 496 8.48 19.58 -0.57
C ASP A 496 8.20 20.34 -1.86
N ASP A 497 8.91 20.02 -2.93
CA ASP A 497 8.62 20.49 -4.29
C ASP A 497 7.62 19.52 -4.94
N LEU A 498 6.37 19.97 -5.14
CA LEU A 498 5.26 19.07 -5.54
C LEU A 498 4.84 19.19 -7.00
N SER A 499 5.14 20.30 -7.67
CA SER A 499 4.95 20.48 -9.11
C SER A 499 5.75 21.68 -9.58
N PHE A 500 5.94 21.84 -10.89
CA PHE A 500 6.68 22.97 -11.44
C PHE A 500 6.22 23.34 -12.84
N ALA A 501 6.58 24.56 -13.25
CA ALA A 501 6.45 25.04 -14.62
C ALA A 501 7.82 25.55 -15.07
N ALA A 502 8.25 25.15 -16.26
CA ALA A 502 9.49 25.61 -16.85
C ALA A 502 9.24 26.27 -18.21
N SER A 503 9.88 27.42 -18.42
CA SER A 503 10.08 28.05 -19.72
C SER A 503 11.58 28.23 -19.99
N THR A 504 11.94 28.76 -21.16
CA THR A 504 13.35 29.06 -21.50
C THR A 504 14.02 30.09 -20.59
N GLN A 505 13.25 30.92 -19.88
CA GLN A 505 13.77 32.02 -19.04
C GLN A 505 13.34 31.95 -17.57
N GLN A 506 12.26 31.23 -17.26
CA GLN A 506 11.63 31.21 -15.95
C GLN A 506 11.35 29.79 -15.49
N LEU A 507 11.46 29.59 -14.18
CA LEU A 507 11.14 28.34 -13.49
C LEU A 507 10.31 28.71 -12.27
N LEU A 508 9.14 28.07 -12.14
CA LEU A 508 8.27 28.20 -10.99
C LEU A 508 8.09 26.83 -10.37
N VAL A 509 8.14 26.78 -9.03
CA VAL A 509 7.97 25.54 -8.27
C VAL A 509 6.87 25.75 -7.25
N GLU A 510 5.95 24.80 -7.17
CA GLU A 510 5.04 24.64 -6.05
C GLU A 510 5.81 24.05 -4.87
N LYS A 511 5.93 24.82 -3.80
CA LYS A 511 6.47 24.36 -2.51
C LYS A 511 5.37 24.18 -1.49
N ALA A 512 5.32 23.00 -0.88
CA ALA A 512 4.43 22.73 0.24
C ALA A 512 4.88 23.51 1.48
N ARG A 513 3.93 24.12 2.19
CA ARG A 513 4.16 24.84 3.45
C ARG A 513 3.10 24.44 4.47
N ASN A 514 3.26 24.92 5.70
CA ASN A 514 2.20 24.80 6.69
C ASN A 514 0.93 25.54 6.19
N GLN A 515 -0.22 24.90 6.35
CA GLN A 515 -1.57 25.32 5.93
C GLN A 515 -1.84 25.41 4.42
N ASP A 516 -0.83 25.62 3.56
CA ASP A 516 -1.05 25.74 2.12
C ASP A 516 0.23 25.53 1.29
N SER A 517 0.11 25.45 -0.04
CA SER A 517 1.21 25.50 -1.00
C SER A 517 1.51 26.93 -1.45
N ALA A 518 2.74 27.18 -1.90
CA ALA A 518 3.13 28.46 -2.49
C ALA A 518 3.94 28.25 -3.78
N ILE A 519 3.73 29.12 -4.76
CA ILE A 519 4.50 29.13 -6.00
C ILE A 519 5.64 30.15 -5.85
N VAL A 520 6.86 29.68 -6.06
CA VAL A 520 8.10 30.46 -5.90
C VAL A 520 9.01 30.31 -7.12
N ASP A 521 9.87 31.31 -7.35
CA ASP A 521 11.05 31.13 -8.20
C ASP A 521 12.15 30.48 -7.34
N PRO A 522 12.67 29.29 -7.68
CA PRO A 522 13.69 28.63 -6.88
C PRO A 522 15.00 29.44 -6.80
N ARG A 523 15.26 30.38 -7.73
CA ARG A 523 16.42 31.30 -7.65
C ARG A 523 16.25 32.36 -6.55
N ASN A 524 15.03 32.59 -6.08
CA ASN A 524 14.74 33.52 -4.98
C ASN A 524 13.57 32.98 -4.12
N PRO A 525 13.80 31.90 -3.34
CA PRO A 525 12.73 31.13 -2.70
C PRO A 525 12.02 31.89 -1.57
N THR A 526 12.60 32.99 -1.07
CA THR A 526 11.98 33.84 -0.05
C THR A 526 10.88 34.73 -0.63
N LYS A 527 10.93 35.03 -1.93
CA LYS A 527 9.88 35.79 -2.61
C LYS A 527 8.78 34.83 -3.08
N THR A 528 7.63 34.90 -2.42
CA THR A 528 6.45 34.16 -2.88
C THR A 528 5.78 34.90 -4.02
N ILE A 529 5.57 34.22 -5.16
CA ILE A 529 4.89 34.77 -6.32
C ILE A 529 3.38 34.62 -6.16
N LEU A 530 2.94 33.47 -5.63
CA LEU A 530 1.54 33.17 -5.40
C LEU A 530 1.38 32.29 -4.16
N GLN A 531 0.44 32.63 -3.29
CA GLN A 531 0.01 31.77 -2.18
C GLN A 531 -1.21 30.94 -2.63
N GLY A 532 -1.29 29.70 -2.15
CA GLY A 532 -2.42 28.80 -2.37
C GLY A 532 -2.62 28.38 -3.81
N GLY A 533 -1.53 28.12 -4.52
CA GLY A 533 -1.54 27.63 -5.88
C GLY A 533 -0.69 26.37 -6.03
N ARG A 534 -1.19 25.42 -6.82
CA ARG A 534 -0.49 24.21 -7.25
C ARG A 534 -0.54 24.06 -8.76
N ASN A 535 0.33 23.21 -9.31
CA ASN A 535 0.42 22.92 -10.75
C ASN A 535 0.49 24.23 -11.57
N PRO A 536 1.53 25.08 -11.35
CA PRO A 536 1.71 26.30 -12.12
C PRO A 536 1.83 25.99 -13.61
N MET A 537 1.36 26.91 -14.45
CA MET A 537 1.54 26.82 -15.89
C MET A 537 1.68 28.23 -16.49
N PHE A 538 2.67 28.42 -17.38
CA PHE A 538 2.88 29.68 -18.09
C PHE A 538 2.03 29.76 -19.34
N SER A 539 1.32 30.88 -19.54
CA SER A 539 0.70 31.15 -20.85
C SER A 539 1.71 31.04 -21.98
N VAL A 540 1.21 30.76 -23.19
CA VAL A 540 2.07 30.62 -24.38
C VAL A 540 2.94 31.86 -24.62
N ASP A 541 2.47 33.04 -24.24
CA ASP A 541 3.22 34.31 -24.33
C ASP A 541 4.06 34.62 -23.07
N GLY A 542 4.01 33.77 -22.04
CA GLY A 542 4.79 33.86 -20.80
C GLY A 542 4.35 34.99 -19.86
N LYS A 543 3.20 35.62 -20.10
CA LYS A 543 2.74 36.80 -19.35
C LYS A 543 1.78 36.45 -18.21
N ASP A 544 0.90 35.50 -18.45
CA ASP A 544 -0.12 35.08 -17.49
C ASP A 544 0.31 33.79 -16.79
N LEU A 545 -0.12 33.66 -15.53
CA LEU A 545 0.09 32.46 -14.73
C LEU A 545 -1.27 31.78 -14.52
N ALA A 546 -1.39 30.55 -15.01
CA ALA A 546 -2.48 29.67 -14.63
C ALA A 546 -2.03 28.72 -13.52
N PHE A 547 -2.94 28.37 -12.63
CA PHE A 547 -2.68 27.46 -11.51
C PHE A 547 -3.98 26.85 -11.02
N VAL A 548 -3.88 25.76 -10.27
CA VAL A 548 -5.02 25.18 -9.55
C VAL A 548 -4.98 25.65 -8.11
N ARG A 549 -6.11 26.16 -7.61
CA ARG A 549 -6.30 26.46 -6.19
C ARG A 549 -7.24 25.44 -5.58
N ASN A 550 -6.88 24.90 -4.42
CA ASN A 550 -7.71 23.95 -3.71
C ASN A 550 -8.58 24.66 -2.66
N ASP A 551 -9.77 24.11 -2.45
CA ASP A 551 -10.66 24.39 -1.34
C ASP A 551 -11.18 23.03 -0.82
N HIS A 552 -10.80 22.65 0.41
CA HIS A 552 -11.15 21.36 1.02
C HIS A 552 -10.95 20.15 0.08
N GLY A 553 -9.77 20.06 -0.55
CA GLY A 553 -9.41 18.98 -1.47
C GLY A 553 -9.97 19.13 -2.91
N ARG A 554 -10.85 20.11 -3.15
CA ARG A 554 -11.43 20.38 -4.47
C ARG A 554 -10.67 21.49 -5.21
N GLY A 555 -10.16 21.19 -6.40
CA GLY A 555 -9.39 22.12 -7.21
C GLY A 555 -10.25 23.02 -8.10
N ARG A 556 -9.82 24.26 -8.31
CA ARG A 556 -10.35 25.19 -9.32
C ARG A 556 -9.22 25.76 -10.14
N LEU A 557 -9.40 25.79 -11.46
CA LEU A 557 -8.47 26.48 -12.37
C LEU A 557 -8.62 27.99 -12.23
N MET A 558 -7.51 28.66 -11.93
CA MET A 558 -7.39 30.10 -11.76
C MET A 558 -6.39 30.66 -12.78
N VAL A 559 -6.60 31.91 -13.20
CA VAL A 559 -5.65 32.67 -14.03
C VAL A 559 -5.34 34.01 -13.38
N GLN A 560 -4.06 34.39 -13.44
CA GLN A 560 -3.54 35.67 -12.99
C GLN A 560 -2.89 36.42 -14.18
N PRO A 561 -3.38 37.62 -14.56
CA PRO A 561 -2.92 38.37 -15.75
C PRO A 561 -1.48 38.94 -15.70
N SER A 562 -0.72 38.67 -14.65
CA SER A 562 0.68 39.09 -14.50
C SER A 562 1.35 38.40 -13.33
N LEU A 563 2.58 37.92 -13.54
CA LEU A 563 3.43 37.34 -12.48
C LEU A 563 3.78 38.33 -11.35
N GLN A 564 3.61 39.63 -11.56
CA GLN A 564 3.91 40.68 -10.57
C GLN A 564 2.66 41.24 -9.87
N SER A 565 1.47 40.74 -10.22
CA SER A 565 0.23 41.16 -9.55
C SER A 565 0.22 40.66 -8.09
N ASP A 566 -0.33 41.49 -7.21
CA ASP A 566 -0.55 41.21 -5.78
C ASP A 566 -1.67 40.18 -5.50
N GLY A 567 -2.18 39.52 -6.54
CA GLY A 567 -3.21 38.50 -6.46
C GLY A 567 -4.65 39.03 -6.46
N SER A 568 -4.85 40.36 -6.48
CA SER A 568 -6.17 41.00 -6.47
C SER A 568 -7.03 40.74 -7.72
N ASN A 569 -6.41 40.41 -8.86
CA ASN A 569 -7.07 40.22 -10.17
C ASN A 569 -7.13 38.76 -10.63
N GLN A 570 -7.29 37.81 -9.69
CA GLN A 570 -7.40 36.39 -10.02
C GLN A 570 -8.81 36.03 -10.49
N VAL A 571 -8.91 35.28 -11.59
CA VAL A 571 -10.20 34.84 -12.16
C VAL A 571 -10.27 33.33 -12.18
N ALA A 572 -11.36 32.76 -11.66
CA ALA A 572 -11.65 31.33 -11.74
C ALA A 572 -12.28 31.00 -13.10
N LEU A 573 -11.66 30.12 -13.87
CA LEU A 573 -12.20 29.69 -15.18
C LEU A 573 -13.23 28.56 -15.07
N THR A 574 -13.20 27.84 -13.94
CA THR A 574 -14.03 26.65 -13.70
C THR A 574 -15.05 26.88 -12.58
N PRO A 575 -16.26 26.33 -12.67
CA PRO A 575 -17.25 26.40 -11.61
C PRO A 575 -16.86 25.51 -10.41
N PRO A 576 -17.42 25.75 -9.21
CA PRO A 576 -17.17 24.89 -8.04
C PRO A 576 -17.67 23.44 -8.19
N SER A 577 -18.60 23.17 -9.12
CA SER A 577 -19.13 21.84 -9.40
C SER A 577 -18.05 20.89 -9.96
N ILE A 578 -17.08 21.43 -10.70
CA ILE A 578 -15.97 20.67 -11.29
C ILE A 578 -14.77 20.71 -10.34
N ASN A 579 -14.44 19.57 -9.75
CA ASN A 579 -13.20 19.38 -9.00
C ASN A 579 -12.03 19.15 -9.97
N VAL A 580 -11.20 20.16 -10.18
CA VAL A 580 -10.06 20.11 -11.10
C VAL A 580 -8.87 19.36 -10.50
N TYR A 581 -8.50 18.25 -11.12
CA TYR A 581 -7.39 17.40 -10.69
C TYR A 581 -6.06 17.87 -11.27
N GLU A 582 -6.03 18.06 -12.60
CA GLU A 582 -4.88 18.51 -13.38
C GLU A 582 -5.33 19.52 -14.44
N ALA A 583 -4.41 20.38 -14.89
CA ALA A 583 -4.66 21.29 -15.99
C ALA A 583 -3.43 21.39 -16.90
N ALA A 584 -3.68 21.69 -18.17
CA ALA A 584 -2.66 22.01 -19.16
C ALA A 584 -3.20 23.03 -20.17
N PHE A 585 -2.30 23.65 -20.93
CA PHE A 585 -2.72 24.49 -22.05
C PHE A 585 -3.31 23.66 -23.18
N ALA A 586 -4.40 24.14 -23.77
CA ALA A 586 -5.01 23.60 -24.98
C ALA A 586 -4.80 24.52 -26.20
N SER A 587 -4.62 25.83 -25.98
CA SER A 587 -4.23 26.79 -27.01
C SER A 587 -3.67 28.06 -26.36
N ARG A 588 -3.46 29.15 -27.12
CA ARG A 588 -3.06 30.45 -26.57
C ARG A 588 -4.03 31.01 -25.52
N ARG A 589 -5.31 30.63 -25.55
CA ARG A 589 -6.36 31.18 -24.67
C ARG A 589 -7.27 30.13 -24.03
N ALA A 590 -6.97 28.85 -24.25
CA ALA A 590 -7.78 27.74 -23.75
C ALA A 590 -6.92 26.76 -22.97
N TYR A 591 -7.57 26.04 -22.06
CA TYR A 591 -7.00 25.06 -21.15
C TYR A 591 -7.75 23.74 -21.28
N ALA A 592 -7.01 22.64 -21.22
CA ALA A 592 -7.56 21.32 -21.01
C ALA A 592 -7.43 20.99 -19.53
N ILE A 593 -8.54 20.67 -18.88
CA ILE A 593 -8.58 20.30 -17.46
C ILE A 593 -9.05 18.87 -17.33
N SER A 594 -8.41 18.11 -16.46
CA SER A 594 -8.93 16.85 -15.92
C SER A 594 -9.76 17.20 -14.70
N GLY A 595 -11.05 16.83 -14.67
CA GLY A 595 -11.93 17.17 -13.57
C GLY A 595 -13.06 16.18 -13.33
N VAL A 596 -13.58 16.20 -12.11
CA VAL A 596 -14.72 15.38 -11.67
C VAL A 596 -15.92 16.28 -11.38
N GLU A 597 -17.07 15.96 -11.94
CA GLU A 597 -18.35 16.61 -11.69
C GLU A 597 -19.37 15.57 -11.23
N ASP A 598 -20.17 15.88 -10.20
CA ASP A 598 -21.26 15.03 -9.68
C ASP A 598 -20.90 13.58 -9.32
N GLY A 599 -19.63 13.34 -8.94
CA GLY A 599 -19.15 12.00 -8.55
C GLY A 599 -18.85 11.08 -9.74
N GLU A 600 -18.97 11.57 -10.99
CA GLU A 600 -18.59 10.83 -12.18
C GLU A 600 -17.07 10.56 -12.24
N PRO A 601 -16.62 9.55 -12.99
CA PRO A 601 -15.19 9.34 -13.24
C PRO A 601 -14.54 10.57 -13.90
N PRO A 602 -13.27 10.88 -13.61
CA PRO A 602 -12.60 12.07 -14.14
C PRO A 602 -12.65 12.13 -15.68
N GLN A 603 -12.95 13.31 -16.22
CA GLN A 603 -13.04 13.58 -17.64
C GLN A 603 -12.17 14.78 -18.01
N ILE A 604 -11.79 14.87 -19.28
CA ILE A 604 -11.15 16.07 -19.81
C ILE A 604 -12.19 17.06 -20.33
N TYR A 605 -12.10 18.30 -19.88
CA TYR A 605 -12.88 19.45 -20.35
C TYR A 605 -11.97 20.46 -21.02
N LEU A 606 -12.48 21.16 -22.03
CA LEU A 606 -11.88 22.37 -22.57
C LEU A 606 -12.54 23.59 -21.94
N THR A 607 -11.73 24.55 -21.49
CA THR A 607 -12.20 25.78 -20.88
C THR A 607 -11.36 26.98 -21.32
N ASP A 608 -11.93 28.17 -21.28
CA ASP A 608 -11.29 29.42 -21.68
C ASP A 608 -11.86 30.60 -20.87
N GLN A 609 -11.47 31.83 -21.24
CA GLN A 609 -11.94 33.05 -20.58
C GLN A 609 -13.45 33.32 -20.76
N SER A 610 -14.14 32.61 -21.65
CA SER A 610 -15.61 32.68 -21.76
C SER A 610 -16.32 31.80 -20.72
N HIS A 611 -15.58 31.04 -19.91
CA HIS A 611 -16.10 30.08 -18.94
C HIS A 611 -16.91 28.93 -19.57
N SER A 612 -16.69 28.65 -20.86
CA SER A 612 -17.28 27.51 -21.56
C SER A 612 -16.52 26.23 -21.18
N ASN A 613 -17.09 25.39 -20.33
CA ASN A 613 -16.48 24.14 -19.87
C ASN A 613 -17.03 22.95 -20.69
N THR A 614 -16.45 22.71 -21.86
CA THR A 614 -16.92 21.67 -22.79
C THR A 614 -16.26 20.33 -22.51
N ARG A 615 -17.04 19.32 -22.13
CA ARG A 615 -16.57 17.94 -21.94
C ARG A 615 -16.12 17.33 -23.26
N LEU A 616 -15.00 16.61 -23.24
CA LEU A 616 -14.57 15.74 -24.34
C LEU A 616 -15.00 14.29 -24.06
N GLU A 617 -15.63 13.64 -25.04
CA GLU A 617 -16.05 12.24 -24.96
C GLU A 617 -14.86 11.28 -25.15
N LEU A 618 -13.95 11.28 -24.18
CA LEU A 618 -12.72 10.49 -24.18
C LEU A 618 -12.77 9.32 -23.18
N GLY A 619 -13.93 9.06 -22.58
CA GLY A 619 -14.04 8.17 -21.42
C GLY A 619 -13.29 8.72 -20.22
N GLU A 620 -13.09 7.88 -19.20
CA GLU A 620 -12.34 8.27 -18.00
C GLU A 620 -10.90 8.64 -18.34
N SER A 621 -10.59 9.93 -18.21
CA SER A 621 -9.40 10.53 -18.80
C SER A 621 -8.78 11.60 -17.91
N ARG A 622 -7.44 11.63 -17.88
CA ARG A 622 -6.60 12.49 -17.03
C ARG A 622 -5.32 12.92 -17.73
N TYR A 623 -4.55 13.79 -17.07
CA TYR A 623 -3.20 14.22 -17.47
C TYR A 623 -3.11 14.76 -18.92
N PRO A 624 -3.96 15.74 -19.32
CA PRO A 624 -3.86 16.33 -20.64
C PRO A 624 -2.51 17.03 -20.83
N ALA A 625 -1.93 16.94 -22.03
CA ALA A 625 -0.74 17.67 -22.43
C ALA A 625 -0.75 17.95 -23.94
N LEU A 626 -0.63 19.22 -24.33
CA LEU A 626 -0.67 19.63 -25.73
C LEU A 626 0.73 19.68 -26.35
N SER A 627 0.83 19.28 -27.61
CA SER A 627 2.07 19.43 -28.39
C SER A 627 2.39 20.91 -28.65
N PRO A 628 3.68 21.28 -28.81
CA PRO A 628 4.08 22.65 -29.11
C PRO A 628 3.44 23.23 -30.37
N ASP A 629 3.17 22.39 -31.38
CA ASP A 629 2.46 22.78 -32.61
C ASP A 629 0.92 22.91 -32.45
N GLY A 630 0.38 22.55 -31.29
CA GLY A 630 -1.05 22.61 -30.97
C GLY A 630 -1.92 21.57 -31.68
N ARG A 631 -1.34 20.68 -32.49
CA ARG A 631 -2.09 19.71 -33.30
C ARG A 631 -2.52 18.48 -32.49
N TRP A 632 -1.74 18.09 -31.50
CA TRP A 632 -1.91 16.84 -30.76
C TRP A 632 -2.09 17.11 -29.27
N MET A 633 -2.92 16.31 -28.63
CA MET A 633 -2.99 16.23 -27.17
C MET A 633 -2.72 14.80 -26.73
N ALA A 634 -1.71 14.65 -25.88
CA ALA A 634 -1.52 13.44 -25.11
C ALA A 634 -2.43 13.49 -23.87
N TYR A 635 -2.94 12.35 -23.47
CA TYR A 635 -3.72 12.18 -22.25
C TYR A 635 -3.67 10.72 -21.81
N SER A 636 -3.99 10.44 -20.55
CA SER A 636 -4.15 9.07 -20.08
C SER A 636 -5.61 8.70 -19.98
N GLN A 637 -5.99 7.52 -20.45
CA GLN A 637 -7.33 6.96 -20.30
C GLN A 637 -7.27 5.74 -19.38
N LEU A 638 -8.20 5.62 -18.43
CA LEU A 638 -8.28 4.43 -17.57
C LEU A 638 -8.91 3.27 -18.36
N ASP A 639 -8.17 2.17 -18.48
CA ASP A 639 -8.62 0.91 -19.06
C ASP A 639 -8.18 -0.24 -18.17
N ASN A 640 -9.13 -1.10 -17.76
CA ASN A 640 -8.89 -2.25 -16.86
C ASN A 640 -8.07 -1.92 -15.59
N GLY A 641 -8.33 -0.76 -14.98
CA GLY A 641 -7.65 -0.35 -13.74
C GLY A 641 -6.24 0.23 -13.94
N MET A 642 -5.86 0.55 -15.18
CA MET A 642 -4.55 1.09 -15.54
C MET A 642 -4.68 2.30 -16.47
N TRP A 643 -3.94 3.36 -16.17
CA TRP A 643 -3.90 4.58 -16.96
C TRP A 643 -3.00 4.40 -18.18
N ASN A 644 -3.57 4.38 -19.38
CA ASN A 644 -2.84 4.16 -20.63
C ASN A 644 -2.66 5.44 -21.41
N LEU A 645 -1.53 5.62 -22.11
CA LEU A 645 -1.27 6.82 -22.89
C LEU A 645 -2.00 6.82 -24.24
N TRP A 646 -2.73 7.90 -24.51
CA TRP A 646 -3.49 8.15 -25.74
C TRP A 646 -3.10 9.47 -26.38
N ILE A 647 -3.31 9.57 -27.69
CA ILE A 647 -3.10 10.78 -28.48
C ILE A 647 -4.42 11.13 -29.17
N ARG A 648 -4.83 12.40 -29.07
CA ARG A 648 -5.96 12.99 -29.78
C ARG A 648 -5.47 14.02 -30.79
N ASP A 649 -5.95 13.92 -32.03
CA ASP A 649 -5.84 14.99 -33.03
C ASP A 649 -6.83 16.11 -32.68
N GLN A 650 -6.34 17.33 -32.49
CA GLN A 650 -7.16 18.47 -32.06
C GLN A 650 -8.09 18.99 -33.17
N GLN A 651 -7.78 18.74 -34.44
CA GLN A 651 -8.57 19.20 -35.58
C GLN A 651 -9.72 18.25 -35.88
N THR A 652 -9.43 16.95 -35.90
CA THR A 652 -10.42 15.91 -36.28
C THR A 652 -11.13 15.29 -35.08
N GLY A 653 -10.55 15.40 -33.89
CA GLY A 653 -11.02 14.70 -32.69
C GLY A 653 -10.67 13.21 -32.65
N ALA A 654 -9.99 12.68 -33.67
CA ALA A 654 -9.59 11.28 -33.74
C ALA A 654 -8.62 10.92 -32.61
N THR A 655 -8.82 9.78 -31.97
CA THR A 655 -7.99 9.29 -30.86
C THR A 655 -7.32 7.98 -31.22
N ARG A 656 -6.14 7.73 -30.63
CA ARG A 656 -5.46 6.43 -30.70
C ARG A 656 -4.64 6.17 -29.45
N ARG A 657 -4.56 4.90 -29.07
CA ARG A 657 -3.70 4.41 -27.99
C ARG A 657 -2.25 4.36 -28.47
N VAL A 658 -1.29 4.75 -27.62
CA VAL A 658 0.15 4.68 -27.93
C VAL A 658 0.66 3.26 -27.78
N ALA A 659 0.25 2.58 -26.71
CA ALA A 659 0.45 1.14 -26.53
C ALA A 659 -0.56 0.55 -25.56
N ASP A 660 -0.79 -0.74 -25.71
CA ASP A 660 -1.59 -1.55 -24.80
C ASP A 660 -0.67 -2.26 -23.82
N ILE A 661 -0.33 -1.58 -22.73
CA ILE A 661 0.64 -2.06 -21.75
C ILE A 661 -0.06 -2.15 -20.37
N PRO A 662 0.10 -3.27 -19.64
CA PRO A 662 -0.56 -3.46 -18.36
C PRO A 662 0.20 -2.78 -17.21
N CYS A 663 0.32 -1.44 -17.27
CA CYS A 663 0.88 -0.56 -16.24
C CYS A 663 0.47 0.88 -16.53
N ASN A 664 0.65 1.78 -15.56
CA ASN A 664 0.29 3.17 -15.71
C ASN A 664 1.33 3.93 -16.56
N GLN A 665 0.83 4.78 -17.45
CA GLN A 665 1.55 5.76 -18.25
C GLN A 665 0.83 7.10 -18.08
N ILE A 666 1.39 7.98 -17.25
CA ILE A 666 0.75 9.18 -16.74
C ILE A 666 1.66 10.40 -16.90
N GLU A 667 1.08 11.59 -16.73
CA GLU A 667 1.82 12.86 -16.61
C GLU A 667 2.80 13.10 -17.76
N SER A 668 2.27 13.05 -18.97
CA SER A 668 3.07 13.25 -20.16
C SER A 668 3.42 14.72 -20.41
N SER A 669 4.58 14.98 -21.02
CA SER A 669 4.93 16.24 -21.65
C SER A 669 5.46 15.99 -23.06
N TRP A 670 5.13 16.87 -23.98
CA TRP A 670 5.66 16.82 -25.34
C TRP A 670 7.09 17.37 -25.40
N ASP A 671 7.84 16.82 -26.33
CA ASP A 671 9.09 17.37 -26.78
C ASP A 671 8.85 18.51 -27.79
N SER A 672 9.86 19.36 -27.95
CA SER A 672 9.90 20.47 -28.90
C SER A 672 9.63 20.05 -30.36
N ASP A 673 9.86 18.78 -30.70
CA ASP A 673 9.62 18.23 -32.03
C ASP A 673 8.12 17.99 -32.35
N SER A 674 7.22 18.10 -31.37
CA SER A 674 5.79 17.76 -31.48
C SER A 674 5.51 16.32 -31.97
N LYS A 675 6.50 15.42 -31.82
CA LYS A 675 6.43 14.02 -32.23
C LYS A 675 6.77 13.05 -31.12
N SER A 676 7.56 13.48 -30.16
CA SER A 676 8.03 12.68 -29.03
C SER A 676 7.37 13.15 -27.75
N VAL A 677 7.14 12.20 -26.85
CA VAL A 677 6.52 12.43 -25.55
C VAL A 677 7.40 11.80 -24.47
N VAL A 678 7.59 12.53 -23.38
CA VAL A 678 8.16 12.02 -22.13
C VAL A 678 7.02 11.82 -21.14
N TYR A 679 7.03 10.73 -20.38
CA TYR A 679 5.95 10.40 -19.45
C TYR A 679 6.45 9.58 -18.27
N ALA A 680 5.71 9.64 -17.17
CA ALA A 680 5.94 8.83 -15.99
C ALA A 680 5.25 7.47 -16.14
N THR A 681 5.94 6.39 -15.77
CA THR A 681 5.39 5.04 -15.86
C THR A 681 5.92 4.08 -14.81
N ASP A 682 5.01 3.32 -14.19
CA ASP A 682 5.30 2.33 -13.15
C ASP A 682 5.48 0.90 -13.68
N CYS A 683 5.62 0.73 -15.00
CA CYS A 683 5.90 -0.55 -15.63
C CYS A 683 7.14 -1.22 -15.01
N GLY A 684 6.94 -2.40 -14.40
CA GLY A 684 8.00 -3.21 -13.79
C GLY A 684 8.34 -2.82 -12.35
N ARG A 685 7.67 -1.79 -11.82
CA ARG A 685 7.84 -1.30 -10.45
C ARG A 685 6.61 -1.68 -9.62
N SER A 686 5.93 -0.70 -9.04
CA SER A 686 4.72 -0.89 -8.25
C SER A 686 3.80 0.30 -8.46
N LEU A 687 2.53 0.14 -8.11
CA LEU A 687 1.53 1.18 -8.32
C LEU A 687 2.03 2.55 -7.82
N TRP A 688 2.02 3.53 -8.72
CA TRP A 688 2.51 4.91 -8.51
C TRP A 688 4.02 5.07 -8.30
N LEU A 689 4.79 3.98 -8.24
CA LEU A 689 6.25 4.02 -8.17
C LEU A 689 6.84 4.17 -9.57
N THR A 690 6.64 5.33 -10.18
CA THR A 690 6.97 5.60 -11.59
C THR A 690 8.46 5.83 -11.82
N GLY A 691 8.95 5.52 -13.01
CA GLY A 691 10.16 6.11 -13.58
C GLY A 691 9.83 6.85 -14.87
N ILE A 692 10.82 7.44 -15.53
CA ILE A 692 10.58 8.25 -16.74
C ILE A 692 10.89 7.48 -18.03
N SER A 693 9.98 7.56 -19.01
CA SER A 693 10.14 7.03 -20.36
C SER A 693 10.04 8.14 -21.40
N ARG A 694 10.72 7.98 -22.54
CA ARG A 694 10.60 8.85 -23.72
C ARG A 694 10.34 8.03 -24.97
N ARG A 695 9.27 8.38 -25.70
CA ARG A 695 8.84 7.66 -26.89
C ARG A 695 8.43 8.60 -28.00
N ARG A 696 8.85 8.30 -29.23
CA ARG A 696 8.29 8.93 -30.43
C ARG A 696 6.91 8.33 -30.70
N VAL A 697 5.89 9.17 -30.65
CA VAL A 697 4.49 8.76 -30.82
C VAL A 697 3.92 9.20 -32.16
N ILE A 698 4.47 10.22 -32.82
CA ILE A 698 4.09 10.65 -34.17
C ILE A 698 5.18 10.26 -35.18
N PRO A 699 4.82 9.66 -36.33
CA PRO A 699 5.76 9.32 -37.40
C PRO A 699 6.66 10.47 -37.88
#